data_AF-A0A212FIU0-F1
#
_entry.id   AF-A0A212FIU0-F1
#
_cell.length_a   1.000
_cell.length_b   1.000
_cell.length_c   1.000
_cell.angle_alpha   90.00
_cell.angle_beta   90.00
_cell.angle_gamma   90.00
#
_symmetry.space_group_name_H-M   'P 1'
#
loop_
_entity.id
_entity.type
_entity.pdbx_description
1 polymer ?
#
loop_
_entity_poly.entity_id
_entity_poly.type
_entity_poly.pdbx_seq_one_letter_code
_entity_poly.pdbx_strand_id
1 'polypeptide(L)'
;MKATILGIILTVVISIFGNVVANGDLPKREERKSKGVTTFISAKWEATPIVLELAEYLSAESSDLFWSYFDGIISLKSSLESLETDKQVYDACIGVASTLLAPAQLRMAKLALSMHLTSPAVRMFDQIATQNGAKELPCETFVAIASRKVCDNDILRDILKSTVKFDPEEHRIETYLLDHSYPSSDNRSLTAILYGELGNSDFSAKHKILSGYADKGVINYVVRWNIKSRGKPKLRLSGYGIELQLKSTEYKSQDDTTPKETVDDAGVPSEEEDENDPQNQIDGFNFGRLKNLFPALRTPLERFRRHLSEMSEEIEPLKVWQMQALSMQAAAAVMDAHDAGGDEALKVLISLAQNFPMQTKSLIHVNVPRSFRDEVLYNQDVWSSSLGLRPAEPLLLVSGAQYDADEVDLMALLAALREDIGPMNTLHALGLNRKLINKLLSLELGESFTWEEYGLDIRDTAITWLNDLETDDRYRRWPSSYMELLRPTYPGMLRNLRRNIYNYVIVIDPTSPSSAPPLKLGETLLKHATPVRVGLVLAPGRDSALGTALRSAFNYVAQERNSNKEAFYFLTQVLNSLQEDALSVDHIKKYLKKYASSSANLDEIISEESEFNFGHQLAEEFVSKLGTNKFPQVIVNGVPLYDEGSGALSSVELLEEALVTALSRHTARLQRAVFRGNLADSDDAVEYLMKQPHIVSRLNRRVLASEPSQYLDLSGVSSSRDLFSEDKIHRLLHLTGRDALATALPIFKYFTKPGKSEKITQTLWIAGDLNKKESRELLRNALTFMRESGGIRVAFIPNVDGSGEDQSFNKVVLAALTSLEPAEATKYVVQLLEDEGCHERKDCEILPELVPALNKYEWVLKASRVLCARSLKLRGSERAVIHNARVIGPFNKGESFSLEDFALLERYSNQVYGDKLSELLHQNKKLSNNVLDDDDDITDISTDNYLKVISVLASRSPRVRTPLPSGLRTDHSVIELPPLYEDEAAVEIVAVVDPASAAAQRLAPLLLVLRRVVNCRLQLFLNPQDKNSDMPLKSFYRYVLEPELQFNSAGVQTGGAIARFSRLPHAPLLSLELRTPPNWLVECVKSVYDLDNIRLADVESLVHRLGHYYY
;
A
#
# COMPACT_ATOMS: atom_id res chain seq x y z
N MET A 1 -46.36 63.55 -58.57
CA MET A 1 -45.08 64.16 -58.16
C MET A 1 -44.42 63.46 -56.95
N LYS A 2 -45.16 62.98 -55.93
CA LYS A 2 -44.57 62.17 -54.84
C LYS A 2 -44.24 60.70 -55.20
N ALA A 3 -44.92 60.11 -56.18
CA ALA A 3 -44.62 58.74 -56.64
C ALA A 3 -43.38 58.64 -57.54
N THR A 4 -43.10 59.68 -58.34
CA THR A 4 -41.92 59.75 -59.21
C THR A 4 -40.63 60.02 -58.44
N ILE A 5 -40.70 60.75 -57.32
CA ILE A 5 -39.54 60.98 -56.44
C ILE A 5 -39.18 59.70 -55.67
N LEU A 6 -40.17 58.90 -55.26
CA LEU A 6 -39.92 57.63 -54.58
C LEU A 6 -39.28 56.58 -55.51
N GLY A 7 -39.68 56.56 -56.79
CA GLY A 7 -39.08 55.67 -57.80
C GLY A 7 -37.64 56.04 -58.16
N ILE A 8 -37.29 57.33 -58.17
CA ILE A 8 -35.92 57.81 -58.42
C ILE A 8 -35.02 57.55 -57.20
N ILE A 9 -35.53 57.71 -55.98
CA ILE A 9 -34.76 57.39 -54.76
C ILE A 9 -34.54 55.87 -54.66
N LEU A 10 -35.53 55.04 -55.00
CA LEU A 10 -35.37 53.59 -54.98
C LEU A 10 -34.37 53.10 -56.04
N THR A 11 -34.36 53.69 -57.24
CA THR A 11 -33.40 53.32 -58.30
C THR A 11 -31.98 53.84 -58.06
N VAL A 12 -31.83 54.97 -57.37
CA VAL A 12 -30.52 55.47 -56.90
C VAL A 12 -30.00 54.62 -55.73
N VAL A 13 -30.85 54.19 -54.80
CA VAL A 13 -30.46 53.29 -53.71
C VAL A 13 -30.09 51.89 -54.24
N ILE A 14 -30.82 51.36 -55.23
CA ILE A 14 -30.51 50.07 -55.86
C ILE A 14 -29.25 50.16 -56.75
N SER A 15 -28.98 51.29 -57.42
CA SER A 15 -27.75 51.47 -58.22
C SER A 15 -26.51 51.75 -57.37
N ILE A 16 -26.67 52.34 -56.17
CA ILE A 16 -25.59 52.51 -55.18
C ILE A 16 -25.31 51.18 -54.49
N PHE A 17 -26.33 50.37 -54.15
CA PHE A 17 -26.12 49.00 -53.65
C PHE A 17 -25.55 48.06 -54.73
N GLY A 18 -25.95 48.21 -55.99
CA GLY A 18 -25.44 47.40 -57.10
C GLY A 18 -23.98 47.68 -57.47
N ASN A 19 -23.53 48.94 -57.39
CA ASN A 19 -22.12 49.29 -57.67
C ASN A 19 -21.17 49.11 -56.48
N VAL A 20 -21.67 49.09 -55.23
CA VAL A 20 -20.85 48.74 -54.05
C VAL A 20 -20.65 47.22 -53.92
N VAL A 21 -21.51 46.40 -54.53
CA VAL A 21 -21.35 44.93 -54.58
C VAL A 21 -20.42 44.47 -55.72
N ALA A 22 -20.14 45.32 -56.72
CA ALA A 22 -19.35 44.93 -57.89
C ALA A 22 -17.96 45.58 -58.00
N ASN A 23 -17.60 46.53 -57.14
CA ASN A 23 -16.23 47.07 -57.05
C ASN A 23 -15.94 47.54 -55.63
N GLY A 24 -15.60 46.56 -54.80
CA GLY A 24 -14.92 46.76 -53.54
C GLY A 24 -14.07 45.53 -53.32
N ASP A 25 -12.76 45.66 -53.52
CA ASP A 25 -11.80 44.82 -52.82
C ASP A 25 -12.07 45.04 -51.33
N LEU A 26 -13.03 44.29 -50.78
CA LEU A 26 -13.02 43.92 -49.38
C LEU A 26 -11.63 43.33 -49.18
N PRO A 27 -10.76 43.91 -48.32
CA PRO A 27 -9.64 43.12 -47.86
C PRO A 27 -10.30 41.85 -47.32
N LYS A 28 -9.98 40.70 -47.93
CA LYS A 28 -10.20 39.43 -47.27
C LYS A 28 -9.56 39.63 -45.92
N ARG A 29 -10.37 39.89 -44.90
CA ARG A 29 -9.96 39.74 -43.53
C ARG A 29 -9.71 38.25 -43.50
N GLU A 30 -8.44 37.88 -43.68
CA GLU A 30 -7.99 36.55 -43.37
C GLU A 30 -8.53 36.32 -41.97
N GLU A 31 -9.56 35.48 -41.85
CA GLU A 31 -9.75 34.74 -40.61
C GLU A 31 -8.41 34.02 -40.46
N ARG A 32 -7.47 34.66 -39.74
CA ARG A 32 -6.18 34.08 -39.40
C ARG A 32 -6.54 32.78 -38.73
N LYS A 33 -6.41 31.66 -39.45
CA LYS A 33 -6.63 30.32 -38.90
C LYS A 33 -5.76 30.25 -37.66
N SER A 34 -6.36 30.08 -36.48
CA SER A 34 -5.62 30.05 -35.22
C SER A 34 -4.50 29.03 -35.34
N LYS A 35 -3.25 29.49 -35.31
CA LYS A 35 -2.09 28.61 -35.36
C LYS A 35 -1.99 27.88 -34.02
N GLY A 36 -1.51 26.65 -34.05
CA GLY A 36 -1.47 25.80 -32.86
C GLY A 36 -0.40 24.74 -32.95
N VAL A 37 -0.04 24.21 -31.78
CA VAL A 37 0.94 23.14 -31.62
C VAL A 37 0.20 21.88 -31.19
N THR A 38 0.47 20.77 -31.86
CA THR A 38 -0.11 19.45 -31.54
C THR A 38 0.99 18.43 -31.35
N THR A 39 0.94 17.70 -30.25
CA THR A 39 1.97 16.72 -29.90
C THR A 39 1.34 15.48 -29.26
N PHE A 40 1.99 14.33 -29.48
CA PHE A 40 1.62 13.07 -28.85
C PHE A 40 2.81 12.12 -28.73
N ILE A 41 2.73 11.19 -27.77
CA ILE A 41 3.72 10.14 -27.52
C ILE A 41 3.12 8.79 -27.91
N SER A 42 3.90 7.97 -28.62
CA SER A 42 3.53 6.59 -28.91
C SER A 42 4.57 5.59 -28.37
N ALA A 43 4.08 4.43 -27.93
CA ALA A 43 4.90 3.26 -27.64
C ALA A 43 5.58 2.70 -28.90
N LYS A 44 6.54 1.79 -28.71
CA LYS A 44 7.21 1.08 -29.81
C LYS A 44 6.39 -0.05 -30.42
N TRP A 45 5.46 -0.61 -29.65
CA TRP A 45 4.60 -1.71 -30.07
C TRP A 45 3.26 -1.22 -30.63
N GLU A 46 2.59 -2.11 -31.37
CA GLU A 46 1.23 -1.88 -31.91
C GLU A 46 0.19 -1.84 -30.79
N ALA A 47 -0.98 -1.28 -31.09
CA ALA A 47 -2.11 -1.32 -30.16
C ALA A 47 -2.48 -2.76 -29.75
N THR A 48 -2.47 -3.01 -28.45
CA THR A 48 -2.80 -4.31 -27.84
C THR A 48 -4.31 -4.56 -27.79
N PRO A 49 -4.77 -5.81 -27.78
CA PRO A 49 -6.21 -6.12 -27.67
C PRO A 49 -6.78 -5.72 -26.31
N ILE A 50 -7.91 -4.99 -26.32
CA ILE A 50 -8.61 -4.49 -25.12
C ILE A 50 -8.98 -5.63 -24.15
N VAL A 51 -9.35 -6.79 -24.71
CA VAL A 51 -9.76 -7.99 -23.95
C VAL A 51 -8.63 -8.48 -23.04
N LEU A 52 -7.40 -8.49 -23.55
CA LEU A 52 -6.21 -8.92 -22.82
C LEU A 52 -5.75 -7.87 -21.81
N GLU A 53 -5.81 -6.59 -22.18
CA GLU A 53 -5.51 -5.50 -21.25
C GLU A 53 -6.44 -5.52 -20.03
N LEU A 54 -7.74 -5.78 -20.24
CA LEU A 54 -8.71 -5.89 -19.15
C LEU A 54 -8.52 -7.17 -18.33
N ALA A 55 -8.20 -8.29 -18.97
CA ALA A 55 -7.87 -9.53 -18.26
C ALA A 55 -6.65 -9.32 -17.33
N GLU A 56 -5.58 -8.68 -17.82
CA GLU A 56 -4.42 -8.36 -16.99
C GLU A 56 -4.69 -7.30 -15.92
N TYR A 57 -5.63 -6.39 -16.16
CA TYR A 57 -6.06 -5.46 -15.12
C TYR A 57 -6.72 -6.23 -13.95
N LEU A 58 -7.57 -7.20 -14.27
CA LEU A 58 -8.25 -8.03 -13.28
C LEU A 58 -7.32 -9.02 -12.58
N SER A 59 -6.32 -9.55 -13.29
CA SER A 59 -5.28 -10.42 -12.68
C SER A 59 -4.48 -9.69 -11.60
N ALA A 60 -4.19 -8.41 -11.84
CA ALA A 60 -3.52 -7.54 -10.89
C ALA A 60 -4.39 -7.18 -9.66
N GLU A 61 -5.72 -7.33 -9.73
CA GLU A 61 -6.61 -7.22 -8.57
C GLU A 61 -6.72 -8.54 -7.81
N SER A 62 -7.06 -9.63 -8.50
CA SER A 62 -7.02 -10.97 -7.93
C SER A 62 -7.02 -12.06 -9.01
N SER A 63 -6.39 -13.19 -8.71
CA SER A 63 -6.41 -14.37 -9.60
C SER A 63 -7.84 -14.91 -9.81
N ASP A 64 -8.70 -14.83 -8.80
CA ASP A 64 -10.10 -15.28 -8.90
C ASP A 64 -10.92 -14.41 -9.87
N LEU A 65 -10.73 -13.08 -9.86
CA LEU A 65 -11.38 -12.17 -10.80
C LEU A 65 -10.92 -12.42 -12.24
N PHE A 66 -9.62 -12.70 -12.43
CA PHE A 66 -9.07 -13.07 -13.73
C PHE A 66 -9.78 -14.28 -14.31
N TRP A 67 -9.84 -15.39 -13.57
CA TRP A 67 -10.47 -16.63 -14.04
C TRP A 67 -11.99 -16.50 -14.22
N SER A 68 -12.66 -15.71 -13.36
CA SER A 68 -14.09 -15.42 -13.50
C SER A 68 -14.41 -14.62 -14.76
N TYR A 69 -13.59 -13.61 -15.09
CA TYR A 69 -13.72 -12.84 -16.33
C TYR A 69 -13.38 -13.68 -17.55
N PHE A 70 -12.34 -14.50 -17.45
CA PHE A 70 -11.92 -15.44 -18.48
C PHE A 70 -13.06 -16.40 -18.86
N ASP A 71 -13.71 -17.02 -17.88
CA ASP A 71 -14.87 -17.90 -18.09
C ASP A 71 -16.07 -17.12 -18.66
N GLY A 72 -16.30 -15.90 -18.16
CA GLY A 72 -17.33 -14.99 -18.66
C GLY A 72 -17.18 -14.71 -20.16
N ILE A 73 -15.96 -14.42 -20.62
CA ILE A 73 -15.66 -14.19 -22.04
C ILE A 73 -15.84 -15.46 -22.88
N ILE A 74 -15.41 -16.63 -22.39
CA ILE A 74 -15.59 -17.92 -23.09
C ILE A 74 -17.07 -18.31 -23.19
N SER A 75 -17.90 -17.86 -22.24
CA SER A 75 -19.34 -18.13 -22.21
C SER A 75 -20.18 -17.25 -23.15
N LEU A 76 -19.58 -16.23 -23.78
CA LEU A 76 -20.28 -15.34 -24.70
C LEU A 76 -20.87 -16.10 -25.91
N LYS A 77 -22.09 -15.71 -26.30
CA LYS A 77 -22.81 -16.34 -27.43
C LYS A 77 -22.12 -16.14 -28.79
N SER A 78 -21.43 -15.02 -28.95
CA SER A 78 -20.69 -14.65 -30.15
C SER A 78 -19.22 -14.46 -29.80
N SER A 79 -18.32 -15.12 -30.54
CA SER A 79 -16.88 -14.94 -30.39
C SER A 79 -16.51 -13.47 -30.64
N LEU A 80 -15.54 -12.95 -29.89
CA LEU A 80 -15.10 -11.56 -30.03
C LEU A 80 -14.53 -11.26 -31.43
N GLU A 81 -13.99 -12.28 -32.10
CA GLU A 81 -13.55 -12.24 -33.50
C GLU A 81 -14.68 -11.91 -34.50
N SER A 82 -15.94 -12.21 -34.15
CA SER A 82 -17.09 -11.98 -35.03
C SER A 82 -17.65 -10.55 -34.97
N LEU A 83 -17.12 -9.70 -34.09
CA LEU A 83 -17.57 -8.31 -33.92
C LEU A 83 -16.84 -7.38 -34.89
N GLU A 84 -17.59 -6.48 -35.55
CA GLU A 84 -17.05 -5.64 -36.64
C GLU A 84 -16.34 -4.37 -36.15
N THR A 85 -16.69 -3.85 -34.97
CA THR A 85 -16.18 -2.56 -34.48
C THR A 85 -15.48 -2.68 -33.13
N ASP A 86 -14.40 -1.91 -32.92
CA ASP A 86 -13.66 -1.87 -31.65
C ASP A 86 -14.57 -1.45 -30.48
N LYS A 87 -15.56 -0.58 -30.74
CA LYS A 87 -16.56 -0.19 -29.75
C LYS A 87 -17.44 -1.36 -29.29
N GLN A 88 -17.91 -2.21 -30.20
CA GLN A 88 -18.69 -3.41 -29.82
C GLN A 88 -17.85 -4.38 -28.99
N VAL A 89 -16.58 -4.56 -29.34
CA VAL A 89 -15.63 -5.37 -28.56
C VAL A 89 -15.48 -4.78 -27.15
N TYR A 90 -15.27 -3.46 -27.06
CA TYR A 90 -15.20 -2.74 -25.79
C TYR A 90 -16.46 -2.92 -24.93
N ASP A 91 -17.64 -2.66 -25.50
CA ASP A 91 -18.92 -2.77 -24.79
C ASP A 91 -19.18 -4.21 -24.30
N ALA A 92 -18.81 -5.23 -25.09
CA ALA A 92 -18.91 -6.64 -24.69
C ALA A 92 -17.98 -6.97 -23.51
N CYS A 93 -16.72 -6.52 -23.54
CA CYS A 93 -15.75 -6.74 -22.47
C CYS A 93 -16.17 -6.04 -21.17
N ILE A 94 -16.58 -4.77 -21.27
CA ILE A 94 -17.08 -3.99 -20.13
C ILE A 94 -18.37 -4.60 -19.59
N GLY A 95 -19.24 -5.13 -20.45
CA GLY A 95 -20.44 -5.85 -20.04
C GLY A 95 -20.12 -7.05 -19.14
N VAL A 96 -19.13 -7.87 -19.50
CA VAL A 96 -18.68 -8.99 -18.64
C VAL A 96 -18.00 -8.48 -17.37
N ALA A 97 -17.12 -7.48 -17.45
CA ALA A 97 -16.45 -6.94 -16.28
C ALA A 97 -17.43 -6.28 -15.28
N SER A 98 -18.53 -5.69 -15.76
CA SER A 98 -19.55 -5.06 -14.92
C SER A 98 -20.32 -6.03 -14.01
N THR A 99 -20.32 -7.34 -14.34
CA THR A 99 -20.94 -8.35 -13.47
C THR A 99 -20.02 -8.78 -12.33
N LEU A 100 -18.71 -8.50 -12.44
CA LEU A 100 -17.66 -8.92 -11.51
C LEU A 100 -17.18 -7.77 -10.61
N LEU A 101 -17.16 -6.55 -11.14
CA LEU A 101 -16.63 -5.35 -10.47
C LEU A 101 -17.75 -4.44 -9.98
N ALA A 102 -17.51 -3.77 -8.84
CA ALA A 102 -18.37 -2.68 -8.38
C ALA A 102 -18.29 -1.47 -9.34
N PRO A 103 -19.31 -0.58 -9.40
CA PRO A 103 -19.32 0.57 -10.31
C PRO A 103 -18.07 1.45 -10.24
N ALA A 104 -17.56 1.72 -9.04
CA ALA A 104 -16.33 2.50 -8.84
C ALA A 104 -15.07 1.78 -9.38
N GLN A 105 -14.96 0.46 -9.15
CA GLN A 105 -13.86 -0.36 -9.71
C GLN A 105 -13.94 -0.43 -11.24
N LEU A 106 -15.15 -0.50 -11.80
CA LEU A 106 -15.35 -0.48 -13.24
C LEU A 106 -14.88 0.84 -13.86
N ARG A 107 -15.21 1.99 -13.26
CA ARG A 107 -14.71 3.30 -13.73
C ARG A 107 -13.18 3.36 -13.66
N MET A 108 -12.56 2.83 -12.62
CA MET A 108 -11.10 2.70 -12.54
C MET A 108 -10.52 1.81 -13.65
N ALA A 109 -11.14 0.68 -13.94
CA ALA A 109 -10.74 -0.18 -15.05
C ALA A 109 -10.84 0.55 -16.40
N LYS A 110 -11.87 1.37 -16.61
CA LYS A 110 -12.02 2.20 -17.81
C LYS A 110 -10.91 3.24 -17.96
N LEU A 111 -10.56 3.91 -16.86
CA LEU A 111 -9.41 4.82 -16.84
C LEU A 111 -8.12 4.06 -17.15
N ALA A 112 -7.93 2.88 -16.54
CA ALA A 112 -6.73 2.08 -16.74
C ALA A 112 -6.55 1.62 -18.19
N LEU A 113 -7.66 1.26 -18.85
CA LEU A 113 -7.69 0.97 -20.29
C LEU A 113 -7.40 2.21 -21.14
N SER A 114 -7.91 3.39 -20.77
CA SER A 114 -7.63 4.64 -21.50
C SER A 114 -6.16 5.06 -21.44
N MET A 115 -5.48 4.65 -20.37
CA MET A 115 -4.06 4.87 -20.14
C MET A 115 -3.17 3.73 -20.63
N HIS A 116 -3.77 2.60 -21.02
CA HIS A 116 -3.06 1.40 -21.43
C HIS A 116 -2.04 0.89 -20.40
N LEU A 117 -2.38 0.95 -19.09
CA LEU A 117 -1.48 0.55 -17.99
C LEU A 117 -0.96 -0.89 -18.14
N THR A 118 -1.81 -1.80 -18.62
CA THR A 118 -1.52 -3.25 -18.69
C THR A 118 -1.01 -3.70 -20.06
N SER A 119 -0.94 -2.79 -21.04
CA SER A 119 -0.37 -3.06 -22.36
C SER A 119 1.08 -3.59 -22.31
N PRO A 120 1.98 -3.09 -21.43
CA PRO A 120 3.33 -3.66 -21.28
C PRO A 120 3.32 -5.12 -20.85
N ALA A 121 2.42 -5.53 -19.94
CA ALA A 121 2.32 -6.93 -19.49
C ALA A 121 1.86 -7.85 -20.63
N VAL A 122 0.87 -7.41 -21.40
CA VAL A 122 0.41 -8.13 -22.61
C VAL A 122 1.54 -8.26 -23.63
N ARG A 123 2.32 -7.19 -23.84
CA ARG A 123 3.48 -7.18 -24.74
C ARG A 123 4.61 -8.09 -24.27
N MET A 124 4.83 -8.18 -22.95
CA MET A 124 5.80 -9.07 -22.33
C MET A 124 5.46 -10.53 -22.62
N PHE A 125 4.21 -10.95 -22.41
CA PHE A 125 3.77 -12.32 -22.74
C PHE A 125 3.90 -12.65 -24.21
N ASP A 126 3.54 -11.71 -25.08
CA ASP A 126 3.75 -11.84 -26.53
C ASP A 126 5.25 -12.01 -26.86
N GLN A 127 6.14 -11.25 -26.20
CA GLN A 127 7.58 -11.39 -26.40
C GLN A 127 8.08 -12.78 -25.97
N ILE A 128 7.63 -13.28 -24.81
CA ILE A 128 7.92 -14.63 -24.33
C ILE A 128 7.43 -15.68 -25.33
N ALA A 129 6.21 -15.52 -25.87
CA ALA A 129 5.68 -16.42 -26.89
C ALA A 129 6.55 -16.44 -28.16
N THR A 130 6.99 -15.26 -28.63
CA THR A 130 7.86 -15.17 -29.82
C THR A 130 9.24 -15.78 -29.59
N GLN A 131 9.84 -15.62 -28.41
CA GLN A 131 11.11 -16.27 -28.03
C GLN A 131 10.94 -17.79 -27.93
N ASN A 132 9.77 -18.26 -27.49
CA ASN A 132 9.40 -19.66 -27.47
C ASN A 132 8.96 -20.18 -28.86
N GLY A 133 9.32 -19.51 -29.95
CA GLY A 133 9.10 -19.97 -31.32
C GLY A 133 7.64 -19.94 -31.78
N ALA A 134 6.78 -19.07 -31.21
CA ALA A 134 5.40 -18.92 -31.68
C ALA A 134 5.30 -18.51 -33.16
N LYS A 135 6.27 -17.74 -33.67
CA LYS A 135 6.31 -17.30 -35.08
C LYS A 135 6.58 -18.42 -36.09
N GLU A 136 7.14 -19.54 -35.63
CA GLU A 136 7.49 -20.69 -36.48
C GLU A 136 6.30 -21.64 -36.66
N LEU A 137 5.23 -21.46 -35.85
CA LEU A 137 4.03 -22.30 -35.89
C LEU A 137 2.98 -21.72 -36.85
N PRO A 138 2.26 -22.59 -37.60
CA PRO A 138 1.19 -22.15 -38.51
C PRO A 138 -0.11 -21.76 -37.79
N CYS A 139 -0.23 -22.05 -36.49
CA CYS A 139 -1.43 -21.84 -35.70
C CYS A 139 -1.33 -20.62 -34.77
N GLU A 140 -2.48 -19.98 -34.51
CA GLU A 140 -2.56 -18.81 -33.61
C GLU A 140 -2.52 -19.20 -32.14
N THR A 141 -3.15 -20.32 -31.82
CA THR A 141 -3.21 -20.84 -30.47
C THR A 141 -2.56 -22.21 -30.42
N PHE A 142 -1.69 -22.43 -29.44
CA PHE A 142 -0.97 -23.69 -29.28
C PHE A 142 -0.74 -24.00 -27.81
N VAL A 143 -0.54 -25.27 -27.50
CA VAL A 143 -0.20 -25.71 -26.14
C VAL A 143 1.24 -26.21 -26.12
N ALA A 144 2.03 -25.70 -25.20
CA ALA A 144 3.37 -26.20 -24.89
C ALA A 144 3.27 -27.20 -23.74
N ILE A 145 3.64 -28.46 -23.99
CA ILE A 145 3.67 -29.54 -23.00
C ILE A 145 4.99 -30.28 -23.16
N ALA A 146 5.75 -30.43 -22.08
CA ALA A 146 7.11 -30.98 -22.12
C ALA A 146 7.97 -30.24 -23.17
N SER A 147 8.49 -30.96 -24.16
CA SER A 147 9.28 -30.44 -25.29
C SER A 147 8.48 -30.23 -26.58
N ARG A 148 7.15 -30.42 -26.56
CA ARG A 148 6.29 -30.35 -27.76
C ARG A 148 5.37 -29.14 -27.74
N LYS A 149 5.16 -28.57 -28.94
CA LYS A 149 4.16 -27.52 -29.20
C LYS A 149 3.06 -28.11 -30.07
N VAL A 150 1.81 -28.04 -29.61
CA VAL A 150 0.68 -28.74 -30.21
C VAL A 150 -0.39 -27.74 -30.64
N CYS A 151 -0.71 -27.75 -31.93
CA CYS A 151 -1.79 -26.95 -32.52
C CYS A 151 -3.14 -27.71 -32.55
N ASP A 152 -3.12 -29.03 -32.79
CA ASP A 152 -4.34 -29.82 -33.00
C ASP A 152 -4.95 -30.37 -31.71
N ASN A 153 -6.27 -30.30 -31.60
CA ASN A 153 -7.03 -30.69 -30.42
C ASN A 153 -7.02 -32.21 -30.16
N ASP A 154 -6.98 -33.03 -31.21
CA ASP A 154 -6.98 -34.49 -31.07
C ASP A 154 -5.61 -35.00 -30.61
N ILE A 155 -4.52 -34.46 -31.18
CA ILE A 155 -3.14 -34.74 -30.76
C ILE A 155 -2.94 -34.33 -29.30
N LEU A 156 -3.50 -33.18 -28.90
CA LEU A 156 -3.46 -32.71 -27.51
C LEU A 156 -4.11 -33.72 -26.55
N ARG A 157 -5.29 -34.25 -26.89
CA ARG A 157 -5.98 -35.26 -26.07
C ARG A 157 -5.18 -36.56 -25.94
N ASP A 158 -4.48 -36.96 -26.99
CA ASP A 158 -3.66 -38.19 -26.97
C ASP A 158 -2.39 -38.03 -26.13
N ILE A 159 -1.77 -36.84 -26.15
CA ILE A 159 -0.64 -36.50 -25.28
C ILE A 159 -1.10 -36.45 -23.81
N LEU A 160 -2.24 -35.82 -23.54
CA LEU A 160 -2.79 -35.71 -22.17
C LEU A 160 -3.16 -37.07 -21.58
N LYS A 161 -3.60 -38.04 -22.39
CA LYS A 161 -3.83 -39.43 -21.93
C LYS A 161 -2.54 -40.20 -21.64
N SER A 162 -1.41 -39.81 -22.22
CA SER A 162 -0.10 -40.48 -22.07
C SER A 162 0.85 -39.77 -21.09
N THR A 163 0.35 -38.79 -20.34
CA THR A 163 1.08 -37.97 -19.35
C THR A 163 1.82 -38.78 -18.28
N VAL A 164 1.33 -39.98 -17.93
CA VAL A 164 1.97 -40.90 -16.95
C VAL A 164 3.36 -41.37 -17.38
N LYS A 165 3.72 -41.24 -18.67
CA LYS A 165 5.03 -41.66 -19.21
C LYS A 165 6.14 -40.60 -19.12
N PHE A 166 5.82 -39.37 -18.72
CA PHE A 166 6.77 -38.27 -18.69
C PHE A 166 7.23 -38.01 -17.26
N ASP A 167 8.56 -37.98 -17.04
CA ASP A 167 9.14 -37.56 -15.77
C ASP A 167 9.02 -36.02 -15.62
N PRO A 168 8.34 -35.50 -14.57
CA PRO A 168 8.17 -34.07 -14.34
C PRO A 168 9.49 -33.31 -14.14
N GLU A 169 10.54 -33.95 -13.62
CA GLU A 169 11.83 -33.30 -13.36
C GLU A 169 12.62 -33.10 -14.66
N GLU A 170 12.59 -34.07 -15.59
CA GLU A 170 13.29 -33.98 -16.88
C GLU A 170 12.60 -33.03 -17.88
N HIS A 171 11.28 -32.85 -17.78
CA HIS A 171 10.47 -32.10 -18.75
C HIS A 171 9.82 -30.83 -18.15
N ARG A 172 10.45 -30.26 -17.12
CA ARG A 172 9.96 -29.06 -16.43
C ARG A 172 10.01 -27.84 -17.36
N ILE A 173 8.84 -27.25 -17.63
CA ILE A 173 8.76 -25.95 -18.30
C ILE A 173 8.89 -24.86 -17.23
N GLU A 174 9.70 -23.83 -17.51
CA GLU A 174 9.85 -22.69 -16.62
C GLU A 174 8.56 -21.87 -16.55
N THR A 175 8.05 -21.71 -15.33
CA THR A 175 6.97 -20.80 -14.98
C THR A 175 7.53 -19.54 -14.32
N TYR A 176 6.92 -18.41 -14.59
CA TYR A 176 7.26 -17.10 -14.03
C TYR A 176 6.26 -16.69 -12.96
N LEU A 177 6.64 -15.77 -12.08
CA LEU A 177 5.76 -15.27 -11.01
C LEU A 177 4.47 -14.62 -11.56
N LEU A 178 4.53 -14.02 -12.75
CA LEU A 178 3.40 -13.38 -13.42
C LEU A 178 2.48 -14.36 -14.17
N ASP A 179 2.84 -15.64 -14.26
CA ASP A 179 2.04 -16.62 -14.99
C ASP A 179 0.71 -16.91 -14.30
N HIS A 180 -0.35 -17.08 -15.11
CA HIS A 180 -1.68 -17.39 -14.62
C HIS A 180 -1.87 -18.90 -14.50
N SER A 181 -1.67 -19.45 -13.29
CA SER A 181 -1.97 -20.85 -12.98
C SER A 181 -3.45 -21.07 -12.73
N TYR A 182 -4.02 -22.14 -13.29
CA TYR A 182 -5.42 -22.48 -13.08
C TYR A 182 -5.69 -22.92 -11.64
N PRO A 183 -6.78 -22.46 -10.98
CA PRO A 183 -6.94 -22.60 -9.53
C PRO A 183 -6.94 -24.03 -8.99
N SER A 184 -7.35 -25.02 -9.80
CA SER A 184 -7.37 -26.45 -9.42
C SER A 184 -6.05 -27.19 -9.69
N SER A 185 -5.00 -26.49 -10.14
CA SER A 185 -3.71 -27.11 -10.48
C SER A 185 -2.86 -27.37 -9.23
N ASP A 186 -2.69 -28.63 -8.85
CA ASP A 186 -1.81 -29.05 -7.75
C ASP A 186 -0.38 -29.37 -8.24
N ASN A 187 0.63 -28.95 -7.47
CA ASN A 187 2.04 -28.91 -7.89
C ASN A 187 2.77 -30.26 -7.87
N ARG A 188 3.39 -30.58 -9.04
CA ARG A 188 4.40 -31.59 -9.45
C ARG A 188 3.97 -32.49 -10.64
N SER A 189 2.84 -32.22 -11.25
CA SER A 189 2.45 -32.82 -12.53
C SER A 189 3.07 -32.07 -13.72
N LEU A 190 3.04 -32.69 -14.90
CA LEU A 190 3.56 -32.12 -16.14
C LEU A 190 2.87 -30.76 -16.43
N THR A 191 3.67 -29.72 -16.66
CA THR A 191 3.15 -28.36 -16.92
C THR A 191 2.70 -28.23 -18.37
N ALA A 192 1.49 -27.71 -18.56
CA ALA A 192 0.88 -27.42 -19.86
C ALA A 192 0.55 -25.92 -19.96
N ILE A 193 1.20 -25.22 -20.90
CA ILE A 193 1.03 -23.79 -21.10
C ILE A 193 0.23 -23.54 -22.38
N LEU A 194 -0.94 -22.90 -22.27
CA LEU A 194 -1.75 -22.46 -23.41
C LEU A 194 -1.33 -21.07 -23.86
N TYR A 195 -0.95 -20.94 -25.12
CA TYR A 195 -0.68 -19.67 -25.79
C TYR A 195 -1.82 -19.32 -26.75
N GLY A 196 -2.33 -18.08 -26.70
CA GLY A 196 -3.32 -17.58 -27.66
C GLY A 196 -3.96 -16.26 -27.24
N GLU A 197 -4.87 -15.74 -28.07
CA GLU A 197 -5.69 -14.56 -27.77
C GLU A 197 -7.04 -14.98 -27.18
N LEU A 198 -7.44 -14.37 -26.04
CA LEU A 198 -8.72 -14.64 -25.40
C LEU A 198 -9.88 -14.12 -26.26
N GLY A 199 -10.91 -14.94 -26.44
CA GLY A 199 -12.07 -14.63 -27.29
C GLY A 199 -12.11 -15.39 -28.62
N ASN A 200 -11.01 -16.06 -28.98
CA ASN A 200 -10.96 -16.92 -30.16
C ASN A 200 -11.68 -18.25 -29.91
N SER A 201 -12.33 -18.78 -30.94
CA SER A 201 -13.07 -20.05 -30.86
C SER A 201 -12.15 -21.25 -30.59
N ASP A 202 -10.99 -21.29 -31.27
CA ASP A 202 -9.97 -22.33 -31.09
C ASP A 202 -9.35 -22.30 -29.68
N PHE A 203 -9.11 -21.11 -29.14
CA PHE A 203 -8.64 -20.92 -27.77
C PHE A 203 -9.62 -21.52 -26.75
N SER A 204 -10.91 -21.23 -26.92
CA SER A 204 -11.99 -21.73 -26.06
C SER A 204 -12.10 -23.26 -26.06
N ALA A 205 -11.88 -23.88 -27.22
CA ALA A 205 -11.89 -25.34 -27.34
C ALA A 205 -10.72 -26.00 -26.58
N LYS A 206 -9.50 -25.45 -26.71
CA LYS A 206 -8.30 -25.94 -26.00
C LYS A 206 -8.40 -25.74 -24.49
N HIS A 207 -8.91 -24.59 -24.05
CA HIS A 207 -9.15 -24.32 -22.64
C HIS A 207 -10.05 -25.38 -21.99
N LYS A 208 -11.21 -25.70 -22.60
CA LYS A 208 -12.14 -26.72 -22.09
C LYS A 208 -11.52 -28.11 -21.96
N ILE A 209 -10.55 -28.44 -22.83
CA ILE A 209 -9.80 -29.69 -22.73
C ILE A 209 -8.87 -29.63 -21.52
N LEU A 210 -8.04 -28.59 -21.41
CA LEU A 210 -7.04 -28.46 -20.35
C LEU A 210 -7.65 -28.31 -18.95
N SER A 211 -8.71 -27.52 -18.78
CA SER A 211 -9.40 -27.37 -17.49
C SER A 211 -9.96 -28.70 -16.98
N GLY A 212 -10.56 -29.51 -17.85
CA GLY A 212 -11.07 -30.84 -17.49
C GLY A 212 -10.00 -31.86 -17.07
N TYR A 213 -8.73 -31.67 -17.44
CA TYR A 213 -7.60 -32.47 -16.95
C TYR A 213 -6.93 -31.84 -15.71
N ALA A 214 -6.92 -30.51 -15.61
CA ALA A 214 -6.45 -29.79 -14.43
C ALA A 214 -7.34 -30.06 -13.20
N ASP A 215 -8.67 -30.08 -13.36
CA ASP A 215 -9.62 -30.43 -12.29
C ASP A 215 -9.46 -31.87 -11.78
N LYS A 216 -8.87 -32.76 -12.59
CA LYS A 216 -8.52 -34.13 -12.19
C LYS A 216 -7.14 -34.23 -11.53
N GLY A 217 -6.43 -33.11 -11.39
CA GLY A 217 -5.08 -33.04 -10.82
C GLY A 217 -3.99 -33.65 -11.71
N VAL A 218 -4.24 -33.85 -13.01
CA VAL A 218 -3.30 -34.58 -13.90
C VAL A 218 -2.21 -33.67 -14.45
N ILE A 219 -2.48 -32.37 -14.61
CA ILE A 219 -1.57 -31.39 -15.20
C ILE A 219 -1.56 -30.09 -14.40
N ASN A 220 -0.45 -29.37 -14.48
CA ASN A 220 -0.39 -27.98 -14.06
C ASN A 220 -0.72 -27.08 -15.27
N TYR A 221 -1.88 -26.43 -15.25
CA TYR A 221 -2.36 -25.64 -16.39
C TYR A 221 -2.06 -24.15 -16.21
N VAL A 222 -1.36 -23.57 -17.18
CA VAL A 222 -0.96 -22.16 -17.21
C VAL A 222 -1.40 -21.49 -18.51
N VAL A 223 -1.74 -20.20 -18.48
CA VAL A 223 -2.10 -19.40 -19.66
C VAL A 223 -1.08 -18.28 -19.91
N ARG A 224 -0.71 -18.07 -21.18
CA ARG A 224 0.10 -16.96 -21.68
C ARG A 224 -0.50 -16.40 -22.98
N TRP A 225 -0.24 -15.13 -23.29
CA TRP A 225 -0.77 -14.50 -24.49
C TRP A 225 0.14 -14.66 -25.70
N ASN A 226 -0.48 -14.80 -26.87
CA ASN A 226 0.18 -14.76 -28.17
C ASN A 226 -0.66 -13.90 -29.10
N ILE A 227 -0.09 -12.80 -29.62
CA ILE A 227 -0.84 -11.82 -30.42
C ILE A 227 -0.29 -11.80 -31.84
N LYS A 228 -1.17 -11.86 -32.84
CA LYS A 228 -0.79 -11.59 -34.23
C LYS A 228 -0.75 -10.08 -34.49
N SER A 229 0.33 -9.62 -35.14
CA SER A 229 0.40 -8.25 -35.67
C SER A 229 -0.69 -8.05 -36.72
N ARG A 230 -1.56 -7.06 -36.50
CA ARG A 230 -2.68 -6.71 -37.40
C ARG A 230 -2.38 -5.45 -38.20
N GLY A 231 -1.15 -4.94 -38.15
CA GLY A 231 -0.76 -3.68 -38.80
C GLY A 231 -1.47 -2.47 -38.19
N LYS A 232 -1.87 -2.55 -36.91
CA LYS A 232 -2.50 -1.44 -36.20
C LYS A 232 -1.47 -0.30 -35.98
N PRO A 233 -1.90 0.97 -35.86
CA PRO A 233 -0.98 2.05 -35.51
C PRO A 233 -0.31 1.77 -34.16
N LYS A 234 0.88 2.34 -33.98
CA LYS A 234 1.58 2.31 -32.69
C LYS A 234 0.68 2.87 -31.60
N LEU A 235 0.69 2.22 -30.43
CA LEU A 235 -0.13 2.59 -29.30
C LEU A 235 0.22 4.00 -28.81
N ARG A 236 -0.75 4.90 -28.66
CA ARG A 236 -0.49 6.19 -27.99
C ARG A 236 -0.65 6.02 -26.49
N LEU A 237 0.24 6.68 -25.75
CA LEU A 237 0.23 6.67 -24.30
C LEU A 237 -0.47 7.92 -23.76
N SER A 238 -0.82 7.91 -22.48
CA SER A 238 -1.33 9.06 -21.74
C SER A 238 -0.71 9.09 -20.33
N GLY A 239 -0.98 10.13 -19.54
CA GLY A 239 -0.35 10.33 -18.23
C GLY A 239 0.95 11.14 -18.28
N TYR A 240 1.12 12.01 -19.28
CA TYR A 240 2.25 12.92 -19.39
C TYR A 240 1.78 14.35 -19.64
N GLY A 241 2.66 15.29 -19.35
CA GLY A 241 2.50 16.70 -19.64
C GLY A 241 3.36 17.19 -20.79
N ILE A 242 2.89 18.22 -21.47
CA ILE A 242 3.70 19.02 -22.39
C ILE A 242 3.68 20.46 -21.92
N GLU A 243 4.87 21.03 -21.91
CA GLU A 243 5.12 22.41 -21.53
C GLU A 243 5.67 23.18 -22.74
N LEU A 244 5.15 24.38 -22.97
CA LEU A 244 5.70 25.36 -23.91
C LEU A 244 6.22 26.55 -23.11
N GLN A 245 7.52 26.59 -22.89
CA GLN A 245 8.17 27.64 -22.11
C GLN A 245 8.50 28.86 -22.98
N LEU A 246 8.31 30.05 -22.44
CA LEU A 246 8.71 31.30 -23.09
C LEU A 246 10.22 31.52 -22.92
N LYS A 247 11.00 31.39 -24.00
CA LYS A 247 12.47 31.57 -23.99
C LYS A 247 12.91 33.01 -23.81
N SER A 248 12.14 33.96 -24.34
CA SER A 248 12.43 35.39 -24.30
C SER A 248 11.50 36.07 -23.30
N THR A 249 11.85 35.95 -22.02
CA THR A 249 11.32 36.81 -20.96
C THR A 249 12.44 37.62 -20.33
N GLU A 250 13.46 38.03 -21.10
CA GLU A 250 14.37 39.10 -20.68
C GLU A 250 13.54 40.39 -20.53
N TYR A 251 12.89 40.49 -19.37
CA TYR A 251 12.42 41.72 -18.80
C TYR A 251 13.68 42.56 -18.61
N LYS A 252 13.94 43.48 -19.55
CA LYS A 252 14.53 44.74 -19.15
C LYS A 252 13.54 45.35 -18.17
N SER A 253 13.71 45.03 -16.89
CA SER A 253 13.21 45.87 -15.82
C SER A 253 13.73 47.26 -16.15
N GLN A 254 12.87 48.11 -16.70
CA GLN A 254 13.15 49.53 -16.70
C GLN A 254 13.24 49.88 -15.22
N ASP A 255 14.46 50.25 -14.85
CA ASP A 255 14.88 50.62 -13.52
C ASP A 255 14.08 51.86 -13.10
N ASP A 256 12.92 51.66 -12.48
CA ASP A 256 12.13 52.73 -11.91
C ASP A 256 12.82 53.16 -10.61
N THR A 257 13.62 54.22 -10.73
CA THR A 257 14.18 54.96 -9.62
C THR A 257 13.09 55.31 -8.60
N THR A 258 13.23 54.76 -7.38
CA THR A 258 12.69 55.23 -6.09
C THR A 258 11.32 55.94 -6.10
N PRO A 259 10.26 55.35 -5.52
CA PRO A 259 9.06 56.11 -5.23
C PRO A 259 9.37 57.14 -4.13
N LYS A 260 9.12 58.42 -4.41
CA LYS A 260 9.01 59.43 -3.36
C LYS A 260 7.78 59.10 -2.53
N GLU A 261 7.99 58.80 -1.26
CA GLU A 261 6.95 58.83 -0.24
C GLU A 261 6.23 60.17 -0.31
N THR A 262 4.96 60.15 -0.70
CA THR A 262 4.02 61.21 -0.36
C THR A 262 3.03 60.58 0.60
N VAL A 263 3.18 60.97 1.86
CA VAL A 263 2.20 60.78 2.91
C VAL A 263 0.99 61.60 2.51
N ASP A 264 -0.14 60.95 2.23
CA ASP A 264 -1.45 61.50 2.52
C ASP A 264 -2.39 60.37 2.91
N ASP A 265 -2.86 60.47 4.14
CA ASP A 265 -3.80 59.62 4.84
C ASP A 265 -5.24 60.08 4.51
N ALA A 266 -6.20 59.15 4.67
CA ALA A 266 -7.66 59.31 4.54
C ALA A 266 -8.28 59.31 3.12
N GLY A 267 -8.64 58.11 2.64
CA GLY A 267 -9.57 57.90 1.52
C GLY A 267 -11.00 57.59 1.98
N VAL A 268 -11.88 58.58 1.86
CA VAL A 268 -13.35 58.41 1.77
C VAL A 268 -13.67 57.77 0.41
N PRO A 269 -14.67 56.88 0.27
CA PRO A 269 -14.99 56.28 -1.03
C PRO A 269 -15.70 57.31 -1.92
N SER A 270 -15.01 57.85 -2.92
CA SER A 270 -15.62 58.63 -4.00
C SER A 270 -15.84 57.73 -5.23
N GLU A 271 -17.09 57.61 -5.67
CA GLU A 271 -17.56 56.78 -6.79
C GLU A 271 -17.27 57.35 -8.19
N GLU A 272 -16.15 58.04 -8.39
CA GLU A 272 -15.75 58.55 -9.70
C GLU A 272 -14.45 57.87 -10.15
N GLU A 273 -14.58 56.88 -11.05
CA GLU A 273 -13.43 56.29 -11.75
C GLU A 273 -12.82 57.37 -12.65
N ASP A 274 -11.53 57.69 -12.43
CA ASP A 274 -10.82 58.77 -13.10
C ASP A 274 -10.79 58.55 -14.63
N GLU A 275 -11.34 59.51 -15.40
CA GLU A 275 -11.54 59.39 -16.86
C GLU A 275 -10.24 59.33 -17.66
N ASN A 276 -9.14 59.81 -17.05
CA ASN A 276 -7.83 59.91 -17.66
C ASN A 276 -6.87 58.77 -17.26
N ASP A 277 -7.34 57.77 -16.51
CA ASP A 277 -6.50 56.61 -16.21
C ASP A 277 -6.24 55.81 -17.51
N PRO A 278 -4.98 55.66 -17.96
CA PRO A 278 -4.64 54.84 -19.11
C PRO A 278 -5.09 53.38 -18.96
N GLN A 279 -5.33 52.89 -17.73
CA GLN A 279 -5.87 51.57 -17.48
C GLN A 279 -7.34 51.41 -17.93
N ASN A 280 -8.06 52.52 -18.13
CA ASN A 280 -9.43 52.51 -18.63
C ASN A 280 -9.51 52.52 -20.16
N GLN A 281 -8.39 52.69 -20.88
CA GLN A 281 -8.33 52.59 -22.34
C GLN A 281 -7.87 51.21 -22.81
N ILE A 282 -8.75 50.45 -23.46
CA ILE A 282 -8.44 49.13 -24.04
C ILE A 282 -8.90 49.12 -25.51
N ASP A 283 -7.99 48.81 -26.44
CA ASP A 283 -8.24 48.75 -27.90
C ASP A 283 -9.00 49.97 -28.47
N GLY A 284 -8.73 51.16 -27.93
CA GLY A 284 -9.38 52.41 -28.35
C GLY A 284 -10.72 52.75 -27.65
N PHE A 285 -11.19 51.92 -26.71
CA PHE A 285 -12.37 52.19 -25.87
C PHE A 285 -11.98 52.71 -24.49
N ASN A 286 -12.51 53.86 -24.07
CA ASN A 286 -12.37 54.37 -22.69
C ASN A 286 -13.54 53.88 -21.82
N PHE A 287 -13.30 52.82 -21.07
CA PHE A 287 -14.27 52.17 -20.19
C PHE A 287 -14.69 53.02 -18.99
N GLY A 288 -13.82 53.88 -18.47
CA GLY A 288 -14.18 54.83 -17.41
C GLY A 288 -15.26 55.80 -17.91
N ARG A 289 -15.02 56.39 -19.09
CA ARG A 289 -16.02 57.26 -19.74
C ARG A 289 -17.30 56.52 -20.11
N LEU A 290 -17.20 55.27 -20.60
CA LEU A 290 -18.37 54.45 -20.97
C LEU A 290 -19.22 54.06 -19.74
N LYS A 291 -18.59 53.75 -18.61
CA LYS A 291 -19.27 53.45 -17.34
C LYS A 291 -19.96 54.68 -16.76
N ASN A 292 -19.34 55.85 -16.89
CA ASN A 292 -19.92 57.12 -16.45
C ASN A 292 -21.11 57.53 -17.34
N LEU A 293 -21.04 57.28 -18.65
CA LEU A 293 -22.12 57.57 -19.60
C LEU A 293 -23.29 56.57 -19.53
N PHE A 294 -23.02 55.30 -19.18
CA PHE A 294 -24.04 54.24 -19.09
C PHE A 294 -23.98 53.46 -17.77
N PRO A 295 -24.46 54.03 -16.65
CA PRO A 295 -24.37 53.42 -15.32
C PRO A 295 -25.12 52.07 -15.21
N ALA A 296 -26.23 51.92 -15.93
CA ALA A 296 -27.04 50.69 -15.95
C ALA A 296 -26.35 49.52 -16.69
N LEU A 297 -25.30 49.79 -17.47
CA LEU A 297 -24.55 48.81 -18.25
C LEU A 297 -23.17 48.49 -17.65
N ARG A 298 -22.89 48.89 -16.40
CA ARG A 298 -21.59 48.65 -15.75
C ARG A 298 -21.16 47.18 -15.84
N THR A 299 -22.03 46.23 -15.46
CA THR A 299 -21.70 44.80 -15.49
C THR A 299 -21.52 44.23 -16.92
N PRO A 300 -22.36 44.55 -17.92
CA PRO A 300 -22.07 44.24 -19.33
C PRO A 300 -20.80 44.87 -19.88
N LEU A 301 -20.48 46.12 -19.52
CA LEU A 301 -19.28 46.82 -19.94
C LEU A 301 -18.03 46.19 -19.33
N GLU A 302 -18.10 45.74 -18.07
CA GLU A 302 -17.04 44.92 -17.43
C GLU A 302 -16.81 43.61 -18.19
N ARG A 303 -17.89 42.90 -18.58
CA ARG A 303 -17.79 41.66 -19.37
C ARG A 303 -17.23 41.92 -20.76
N PHE A 304 -17.64 43.00 -21.41
CA PHE A 304 -17.13 43.38 -22.72
C PHE A 304 -15.66 43.80 -22.66
N ARG A 305 -15.26 44.51 -21.60
CA ARG A 305 -13.87 44.85 -21.28
C ARG A 305 -13.02 43.59 -21.11
N ARG A 306 -13.49 42.62 -20.32
CA ARG A 306 -12.84 41.31 -20.16
C ARG A 306 -12.71 40.59 -21.49
N HIS A 307 -13.78 40.55 -22.28
CA HIS A 307 -13.77 39.92 -23.60
C HIS A 307 -12.75 40.53 -24.57
N LEU A 308 -12.62 41.86 -24.60
CA LEU A 308 -11.60 42.52 -25.43
C LEU A 308 -10.18 42.22 -24.95
N SER A 309 -9.95 42.21 -23.63
CA SER A 309 -8.65 41.83 -23.08
C SER A 309 -8.29 40.36 -23.31
N GLU A 310 -9.28 39.47 -23.47
CA GLU A 310 -9.09 38.06 -23.82
C GLU A 310 -8.84 37.83 -25.32
N MET A 311 -9.17 38.81 -26.18
CA MET A 311 -9.01 38.72 -27.64
C MET A 311 -7.63 39.17 -28.13
N SER A 312 -6.83 39.86 -27.31
CA SER A 312 -5.47 40.22 -27.70
C SER A 312 -4.53 39.00 -27.70
N GLU A 313 -4.00 38.62 -28.87
CA GLU A 313 -3.04 37.51 -29.05
C GLU A 313 -1.59 37.87 -28.68
N GLU A 314 -1.34 39.09 -28.19
CA GLU A 314 -0.01 39.62 -27.87
C GLU A 314 0.21 39.71 -26.35
N ILE A 315 1.38 39.29 -25.87
CA ILE A 315 1.79 39.39 -24.46
C ILE A 315 2.45 40.76 -24.27
N GLU A 316 1.79 41.68 -23.56
CA GLU A 316 2.34 42.98 -23.16
C GLU A 316 3.19 42.88 -21.88
N PRO A 317 4.29 43.65 -21.74
CA PRO A 317 5.12 43.64 -20.54
C PRO A 317 4.40 44.27 -19.33
N LEU A 318 4.40 43.55 -18.21
CA LEU A 318 3.80 43.99 -16.95
C LEU A 318 4.76 44.77 -16.05
N LYS A 319 4.22 45.66 -15.22
CA LYS A 319 4.99 46.39 -14.20
C LYS A 319 5.19 45.54 -12.94
N VAL A 320 6.28 45.76 -12.22
CA VAL A 320 6.66 44.96 -11.02
C VAL A 320 5.58 44.92 -9.94
N TRP A 321 4.95 46.06 -9.63
CA TRP A 321 3.89 46.13 -8.61
C TRP A 321 2.60 45.40 -9.02
N GLN A 322 2.33 45.27 -10.32
CA GLN A 322 1.17 44.50 -10.82
C GLN A 322 1.39 42.99 -10.68
N MET A 323 2.65 42.55 -10.65
CA MET A 323 2.98 41.13 -10.50
C MET A 323 2.80 40.62 -9.07
N GLN A 324 2.94 41.50 -8.06
CA GLN A 324 2.96 41.11 -6.65
C GLN A 324 1.70 40.35 -6.22
N ALA A 325 0.52 40.80 -6.64
CA ALA A 325 -0.77 40.27 -6.19
C ALA A 325 -1.32 39.13 -7.06
N LEU A 326 -0.62 38.70 -8.12
CA LEU A 326 -1.17 37.79 -9.13
C LEU A 326 -1.64 36.44 -8.57
N SER A 327 -0.90 35.84 -7.63
CA SER A 327 -1.31 34.55 -7.02
C SER A 327 -2.60 34.71 -6.21
N MET A 328 -2.69 35.76 -5.39
CA MET A 328 -3.90 36.08 -4.61
C MET A 328 -5.10 36.39 -5.53
N GLN A 329 -4.88 37.11 -6.62
CA GLN A 329 -5.90 37.44 -7.61
C GLN A 329 -6.38 36.20 -8.37
N ALA A 330 -5.46 35.30 -8.74
CA ALA A 330 -5.80 34.03 -9.36
C ALA A 330 -6.64 33.16 -8.41
N ALA A 331 -6.28 33.11 -7.13
CA ALA A 331 -7.04 32.39 -6.11
C ALA A 331 -8.44 32.97 -5.90
N ALA A 332 -8.58 34.28 -5.80
CA ALA A 332 -9.89 34.93 -5.73
C ALA A 332 -10.75 34.63 -6.98
N ALA A 333 -10.17 34.64 -8.18
CA ALA A 333 -10.90 34.30 -9.41
C ALA A 333 -11.40 32.85 -9.43
N VAL A 334 -10.66 31.91 -8.82
CA VAL A 334 -11.11 30.52 -8.67
C VAL A 334 -12.24 30.41 -7.65
N MET A 335 -12.18 31.15 -6.54
CA MET A 335 -13.26 31.21 -5.55
C MET A 335 -14.54 31.81 -6.13
N ASP A 336 -14.45 32.91 -6.88
CA ASP A 336 -15.59 33.52 -7.56
C ASP A 336 -16.28 32.51 -8.52
N ALA A 337 -15.50 31.63 -9.14
CA ALA A 337 -16.03 30.56 -9.98
C ALA A 337 -16.62 29.38 -9.18
N HIS A 338 -16.22 29.21 -7.91
CA HIS A 338 -16.83 28.22 -7.02
C HIS A 338 -18.25 28.62 -6.63
N ASP A 339 -18.50 29.91 -6.38
CA ASP A 339 -19.83 30.43 -6.04
C ASP A 339 -20.87 30.21 -7.15
N ALA A 340 -20.42 30.05 -8.40
CA ALA A 340 -21.27 29.69 -9.55
C ALA A 340 -21.74 28.21 -9.53
N GLY A 341 -21.09 27.37 -8.72
CA GLY A 341 -21.45 25.97 -8.49
C GLY A 341 -20.82 24.95 -9.46
N GLY A 342 -20.83 23.68 -9.04
CA GLY A 342 -20.37 22.56 -9.85
C GLY A 342 -18.84 22.49 -10.06
N ASP A 343 -18.42 22.01 -11.23
CA ASP A 343 -17.00 21.78 -11.58
C ASP A 343 -16.31 23.04 -12.12
N GLU A 344 -16.96 24.21 -12.06
CA GLU A 344 -16.48 25.43 -12.70
C GLU A 344 -15.17 25.92 -12.09
N ALA A 345 -15.03 25.86 -10.76
CA ALA A 345 -13.79 26.20 -10.06
C ALA A 345 -12.58 25.42 -10.61
N LEU A 346 -12.70 24.10 -10.79
CA LEU A 346 -11.62 23.28 -11.37
C LEU A 346 -11.35 23.62 -12.83
N LYS A 347 -12.38 23.90 -13.64
CA LYS A 347 -12.20 24.30 -15.04
C LYS A 347 -11.49 25.65 -15.16
N VAL A 348 -11.84 26.60 -14.30
CA VAL A 348 -11.19 27.92 -14.23
C VAL A 348 -9.75 27.78 -13.74
N LEU A 349 -9.51 26.97 -12.71
CA LEU A 349 -8.16 26.64 -12.23
C LEU A 349 -7.30 26.02 -13.34
N ILE A 350 -7.84 25.05 -14.09
CA ILE A 350 -7.17 24.45 -15.25
C ILE A 350 -6.84 25.53 -16.29
N SER A 351 -7.83 26.35 -16.65
CA SER A 351 -7.67 27.41 -17.65
C SER A 351 -6.57 28.40 -17.26
N LEU A 352 -6.58 28.85 -15.99
CA LEU A 352 -5.62 29.77 -15.40
C LEU A 352 -4.22 29.18 -15.38
N ALA A 353 -4.04 28.00 -14.78
CA ALA A 353 -2.73 27.39 -14.65
C ALA A 353 -2.13 27.03 -16.02
N GLN A 354 -2.93 26.46 -16.93
CA GLN A 354 -2.46 25.99 -18.23
C GLN A 354 -2.18 27.08 -19.26
N ASN A 355 -2.80 28.26 -19.12
CA ASN A 355 -2.64 29.40 -20.03
C ASN A 355 -2.22 30.69 -19.31
N PHE A 356 -1.55 30.55 -18.16
CA PHE A 356 -1.27 31.65 -17.25
C PHE A 356 -0.69 32.90 -17.91
N PRO A 357 0.30 32.81 -18.83
CA PRO A 357 0.88 33.98 -19.46
C PRO A 357 -0.09 34.86 -20.26
N MET A 358 -1.16 34.26 -20.80
CA MET A 358 -2.20 35.02 -21.52
C MET A 358 -3.29 35.57 -20.60
N GLN A 359 -3.49 34.95 -19.43
CA GLN A 359 -4.58 35.33 -18.52
C GLN A 359 -4.18 36.42 -17.52
N THR A 360 -2.90 36.76 -17.44
CA THR A 360 -2.38 37.73 -16.46
C THR A 360 -3.03 39.11 -16.58
N LYS A 361 -3.35 39.57 -17.80
CA LYS A 361 -4.04 40.86 -18.04
C LYS A 361 -5.44 40.91 -17.43
N SER A 362 -6.16 39.79 -17.49
CA SER A 362 -7.49 39.65 -16.90
C SER A 362 -7.41 39.64 -15.36
N LEU A 363 -6.39 38.97 -14.80
CA LEU A 363 -6.22 38.81 -13.36
C LEU A 363 -5.92 40.11 -12.60
N ILE A 364 -5.20 41.06 -13.22
CA ILE A 364 -4.85 42.34 -12.58
C ILE A 364 -6.09 43.11 -12.10
N HIS A 365 -7.21 42.93 -12.79
CA HIS A 365 -8.47 43.61 -12.48
C HIS A 365 -9.36 42.85 -11.48
N VAL A 366 -8.93 41.68 -10.99
CA VAL A 366 -9.66 40.91 -9.99
C VAL A 366 -9.43 41.54 -8.61
N ASN A 367 -10.53 41.85 -7.92
CA ASN A 367 -10.49 42.38 -6.56
C ASN A 367 -10.36 41.23 -5.55
N VAL A 368 -9.46 41.37 -4.57
CA VAL A 368 -9.25 40.37 -3.53
C VAL A 368 -9.91 40.84 -2.22
N PRO A 369 -10.96 40.17 -1.73
CA PRO A 369 -11.58 40.50 -0.46
C PRO A 369 -10.59 40.40 0.73
N ARG A 370 -10.72 41.30 1.71
CA ARG A 370 -9.85 41.28 2.92
C ARG A 370 -10.09 40.02 3.77
N SER A 371 -11.34 39.61 3.93
CA SER A 371 -11.70 38.39 4.66
C SER A 371 -11.02 37.14 4.09
N PHE A 372 -11.00 37.02 2.76
CA PHE A 372 -10.30 35.96 2.05
C PHE A 372 -8.79 35.98 2.34
N ARG A 373 -8.15 37.15 2.23
CA ARG A 373 -6.70 37.29 2.49
C ARG A 373 -6.34 36.94 3.93
N ASP A 374 -7.10 37.43 4.90
CA ASP A 374 -6.83 37.17 6.32
C ASP A 374 -7.01 35.68 6.66
N GLU A 375 -7.98 35.01 6.02
CA GLU A 375 -8.20 33.56 6.18
C GLU A 375 -7.05 32.74 5.58
N VAL A 376 -6.60 33.08 4.37
CA VAL A 376 -5.47 32.42 3.71
C VAL A 376 -4.20 32.54 4.54
N LEU A 377 -3.88 33.74 5.04
CA LEU A 377 -2.69 33.97 5.86
C LEU A 377 -2.75 33.20 7.19
N TYR A 378 -3.92 33.17 7.85
CA TYR A 378 -4.11 32.37 9.05
C TYR A 378 -3.91 30.86 8.78
N ASN A 379 -4.47 30.36 7.68
CA ASN A 379 -4.30 28.95 7.31
C ASN A 379 -2.83 28.63 6.98
N GLN A 380 -2.09 29.54 6.36
CA GLN A 380 -0.64 29.39 6.11
C GLN A 380 0.17 29.24 7.40
N ASP A 381 -0.14 30.01 8.44
CA ASP A 381 0.52 29.88 9.75
C ASP A 381 0.23 28.52 10.40
N VAL A 382 -1.03 28.05 10.32
CA VAL A 382 -1.42 26.72 10.80
C VAL A 382 -0.64 25.65 10.06
N TRP A 383 -0.65 25.68 8.71
CA TRP A 383 0.07 24.74 7.86
C TRP A 383 1.58 24.69 8.16
N SER A 384 2.21 25.84 8.38
CA SER A 384 3.62 25.94 8.73
C SER A 384 3.92 25.31 10.09
N SER A 385 3.08 25.56 11.09
CA SER A 385 3.27 25.02 12.44
C SER A 385 3.04 23.51 12.54
N SER A 386 2.08 22.96 11.77
CA SER A 386 1.67 21.56 11.87
C SER A 386 2.42 20.65 10.89
N LEU A 387 2.56 21.07 9.63
CA LEU A 387 3.11 20.25 8.53
C LEU A 387 4.40 20.83 7.95
N GLY A 388 4.84 22.02 8.38
CA GLY A 388 6.03 22.67 7.84
C GLY A 388 5.86 23.22 6.43
N LEU A 389 4.62 23.27 5.91
CA LEU A 389 4.31 23.76 4.56
C LEU A 389 4.53 25.27 4.44
N ARG A 390 5.10 25.68 3.31
CA ARG A 390 5.32 27.09 2.96
C ARG A 390 4.20 27.63 2.06
N PRO A 391 4.08 28.96 1.92
CA PRO A 391 3.22 29.56 0.89
C PRO A 391 3.62 29.05 -0.52
N ALA A 392 2.63 28.83 -1.38
CA ALA A 392 2.78 28.26 -2.73
C ALA A 392 3.36 26.84 -2.82
N GLU A 393 3.68 26.20 -1.69
CA GLU A 393 4.07 24.79 -1.65
C GLU A 393 2.81 23.91 -1.77
N PRO A 394 2.78 22.95 -2.71
CA PRO A 394 1.61 22.14 -2.94
C PRO A 394 1.59 20.89 -2.03
N LEU A 395 0.39 20.44 -1.67
CA LEU A 395 0.18 19.20 -0.93
C LEU A 395 -0.96 18.42 -1.58
N LEU A 396 -0.78 17.11 -1.79
CA LEU A 396 -1.84 16.20 -2.19
C LEU A 396 -1.99 15.10 -1.15
N LEU A 397 -3.16 15.02 -0.51
CA LEU A 397 -3.55 13.92 0.37
C LEU A 397 -4.69 13.13 -0.27
N VAL A 398 -4.56 11.80 -0.28
CA VAL A 398 -5.64 10.89 -0.68
C VAL A 398 -5.93 9.94 0.47
N SER A 399 -7.13 10.03 1.04
CA SER A 399 -7.53 9.31 2.26
C SER A 399 -6.52 9.49 3.42
N GLY A 400 -5.90 10.68 3.51
CA GLY A 400 -4.83 11.02 4.46
C GLY A 400 -3.40 10.64 4.04
N ALA A 401 -3.21 9.79 3.02
CA ALA A 401 -1.86 9.46 2.54
C ALA A 401 -1.29 10.61 1.69
N GLN A 402 -0.06 11.03 1.99
CA GLN A 402 0.62 12.12 1.28
C GLN A 402 1.27 11.65 -0.02
N TYR A 403 1.04 12.40 -1.09
CA TYR A 403 1.66 12.24 -2.39
C TYR A 403 2.46 13.49 -2.75
N ASP A 404 3.57 13.29 -3.45
CA ASP A 404 4.31 14.38 -4.06
C ASP A 404 3.43 15.07 -5.11
N ALA A 405 3.08 16.32 -4.85
CA ALA A 405 2.23 17.13 -5.71
C ALA A 405 2.98 17.72 -6.91
N ASP A 406 4.30 17.91 -6.81
CA ASP A 406 5.13 18.44 -7.89
C ASP A 406 5.40 17.35 -8.93
N GLU A 407 5.76 16.15 -8.47
CA GLU A 407 6.05 14.98 -9.31
C GLU A 407 5.11 13.79 -9.03
N VAL A 408 3.81 14.03 -9.19
CA VAL A 408 2.80 12.96 -9.02
C VAL A 408 3.09 11.78 -9.97
N ASP A 409 3.47 10.64 -9.41
CA ASP A 409 3.43 9.36 -10.11
C ASP A 409 1.97 8.87 -10.19
N LEU A 410 1.38 9.07 -11.37
CA LEU A 410 0.00 8.68 -11.64
C LEU A 410 -0.20 7.17 -11.51
N MET A 411 0.79 6.35 -11.83
CA MET A 411 0.66 4.89 -11.78
C MET A 411 0.60 4.42 -10.31
N ALA A 412 1.48 4.96 -9.47
CA ALA A 412 1.45 4.73 -8.03
C ALA A 412 0.16 5.24 -7.39
N LEU A 413 -0.32 6.42 -7.81
CA LEU A 413 -1.58 7.00 -7.32
C LEU A 413 -2.80 6.15 -7.72
N LEU A 414 -2.85 5.61 -8.94
CA LEU A 414 -3.95 4.75 -9.36
C LEU A 414 -3.92 3.38 -8.68
N ALA A 415 -2.74 2.79 -8.50
CA ALA A 415 -2.58 1.57 -7.73
C ALA A 415 -3.03 1.76 -6.28
N ALA A 416 -2.67 2.91 -5.69
CA ALA A 416 -3.12 3.34 -4.38
C ALA A 416 -4.63 3.51 -4.25
N LEU A 417 -5.25 4.22 -5.18
CA LEU A 417 -6.70 4.40 -5.20
C LEU A 417 -7.42 3.06 -5.35
N ARG A 418 -6.90 2.16 -6.17
CA ARG A 418 -7.45 0.80 -6.33
C ARG A 418 -7.39 0.00 -5.02
N GLU A 419 -6.29 0.09 -4.29
CA GLU A 419 -6.13 -0.54 -2.96
C GLU A 419 -7.11 0.03 -1.93
N ASP A 420 -7.49 1.31 -2.01
CA ASP A 420 -8.44 1.93 -1.06
C ASP A 420 -9.92 1.74 -1.47
N ILE A 421 -10.26 1.75 -2.77
CA ILE A 421 -11.64 1.67 -3.28
C ILE A 421 -12.31 0.34 -2.93
N GLY A 422 -11.58 -0.78 -3.06
CA GLY A 422 -12.10 -2.11 -2.69
C GLY A 422 -12.57 -2.14 -1.23
N PRO A 423 -11.69 -1.92 -0.25
CA PRO A 423 -12.03 -1.74 1.16
C PRO A 423 -13.17 -0.78 1.43
N MET A 424 -13.18 0.37 0.75
CA MET A 424 -14.20 1.38 0.97
C MET A 424 -15.61 0.88 0.58
N ASN A 425 -15.73 0.21 -0.57
CA ASN A 425 -16.99 -0.38 -1.02
C ASN A 425 -17.48 -1.48 -0.09
N THR A 426 -16.55 -2.25 0.49
CA THR A 426 -16.90 -3.37 1.37
C THR A 426 -17.37 -2.86 2.73
N LEU A 427 -16.73 -1.82 3.27
CA LEU A 427 -17.20 -1.11 4.47
C LEU A 427 -18.58 -0.47 4.25
N HIS A 428 -18.83 0.08 3.07
CA HIS A 428 -20.14 0.61 2.71
C HIS A 428 -21.21 -0.48 2.60
N ALA A 429 -20.86 -1.64 2.02
CA ALA A 429 -21.75 -2.80 1.95
C ALA A 429 -22.09 -3.39 3.34
N LEU A 430 -21.28 -3.14 4.37
CA LEU A 430 -21.58 -3.46 5.76
C LEU A 430 -22.59 -2.51 6.42
N GLY A 431 -22.99 -1.43 5.73
CA GLY A 431 -23.93 -0.43 6.23
C GLY A 431 -23.31 0.62 7.16
N LEU A 432 -21.98 0.82 7.10
CA LEU A 432 -21.31 1.84 7.90
C LEU A 432 -21.53 3.24 7.33
N ASN A 433 -21.67 4.24 8.20
CA ASN A 433 -21.82 5.64 7.80
C ASN A 433 -20.54 6.16 7.08
N ARG A 434 -20.71 6.96 6.02
CA ARG A 434 -19.63 7.56 5.21
C ARG A 434 -18.59 8.29 6.07
N LYS A 435 -19.01 9.08 7.06
CA LYS A 435 -18.10 9.80 7.96
C LYS A 435 -17.20 8.83 8.75
N LEU A 436 -17.76 7.70 9.18
CA LEU A 436 -17.02 6.67 9.91
C LEU A 436 -16.08 5.90 8.98
N ILE A 437 -16.49 5.62 7.74
CA ILE A 437 -15.63 5.00 6.72
C ILE A 437 -14.39 5.85 6.46
N ASN A 438 -14.53 7.16 6.26
CA ASN A 438 -13.39 8.05 6.02
C ASN A 438 -12.44 8.09 7.23
N LYS A 439 -12.98 8.18 8.44
CA LYS A 439 -12.18 8.10 9.68
C LYS A 439 -11.44 6.76 9.79
N LEU A 440 -12.11 5.64 9.53
CA LEU A 440 -11.49 4.31 9.52
C LEU A 440 -10.39 4.19 8.46
N LEU A 441 -10.61 4.73 7.26
CA LEU A 441 -9.62 4.68 6.18
C LEU A 441 -8.42 5.60 6.45
N SER A 442 -8.63 6.70 7.18
CA SER A 442 -7.58 7.64 7.61
C SER A 442 -6.70 7.10 8.75
N LEU A 443 -7.13 6.03 9.44
CA LEU A 443 -6.33 5.41 10.49
C LEU A 443 -5.02 4.88 9.93
N GLU A 444 -3.93 5.24 10.59
CA GLU A 444 -2.65 4.58 10.41
C GLU A 444 -2.70 3.21 11.08
N LEU A 445 -2.89 2.17 10.29
CA LEU A 445 -2.83 0.78 10.73
C LEU A 445 -1.52 0.20 10.22
N GLY A 446 -0.69 -0.26 11.14
CA GLY A 446 0.67 -0.65 10.84
C GLY A 446 1.46 -0.92 12.11
N GLU A 447 2.60 -1.57 11.93
CA GLU A 447 3.50 -1.89 13.02
C GLU A 447 4.13 -0.59 13.55
N SER A 448 4.01 -0.35 14.86
CA SER A 448 4.69 0.78 15.51
C SER A 448 6.20 0.54 15.66
N PHE A 449 6.59 -0.74 15.60
CA PHE A 449 7.96 -1.22 15.75
C PHE A 449 8.21 -2.24 14.65
N THR A 450 9.35 -2.14 13.98
CA THR A 450 9.76 -3.22 13.05
C THR A 450 10.06 -4.49 13.84
N TRP A 451 10.01 -5.65 13.20
CA TRP A 451 10.33 -6.93 13.85
C TRP A 451 11.70 -6.93 14.56
N GLU A 452 12.67 -6.21 13.99
CA GLU A 452 14.03 -6.02 14.52
C GLU A 452 14.09 -5.16 15.78
N GLU A 453 12.97 -4.58 16.21
CA GLU A 453 12.89 -3.72 17.39
C GLU A 453 12.18 -4.41 18.55
N TYR A 454 11.51 -5.54 18.32
CA TYR A 454 10.92 -6.31 19.40
C TYR A 454 12.01 -6.99 20.22
N GLY A 455 11.87 -6.89 21.53
CA GLY A 455 12.84 -7.45 22.46
C GLY A 455 12.22 -8.37 23.52
N LEU A 456 13.03 -9.22 24.11
CA LEU A 456 12.70 -10.03 25.26
C LEU A 456 13.03 -9.29 26.56
N ASP A 457 12.26 -9.56 27.62
CA ASP A 457 12.62 -9.10 28.97
C ASP A 457 13.92 -9.76 29.44
N ILE A 458 14.97 -8.96 29.67
CA ILE A 458 16.31 -9.43 30.08
C ILE A 458 16.47 -9.53 31.60
N ARG A 459 15.40 -9.30 32.39
CA ARG A 459 15.43 -9.44 33.86
C ARG A 459 15.24 -10.90 34.30
N ASP A 460 15.70 -11.84 33.49
CA ASP A 460 15.61 -13.27 33.78
C ASP A 460 16.81 -13.73 34.62
N THR A 461 16.57 -14.68 35.52
CA THR A 461 17.58 -15.32 36.37
C THR A 461 18.51 -16.26 35.60
N ALA A 462 18.12 -16.65 34.38
CA ALA A 462 18.98 -17.44 33.49
C ALA A 462 20.24 -16.69 33.03
N ILE A 463 20.23 -15.35 33.05
CA ILE A 463 21.33 -14.53 32.55
C ILE A 463 22.41 -14.35 33.63
N THR A 464 23.61 -14.83 33.32
CA THR A 464 24.78 -14.63 34.17
C THR A 464 25.49 -13.32 33.79
N TRP A 465 25.35 -12.29 34.63
CA TRP A 465 25.99 -11.00 34.39
C TRP A 465 27.49 -11.04 34.73
N LEU A 466 28.32 -10.51 33.82
CA LEU A 466 29.78 -10.50 33.96
C LEU A 466 30.29 -9.21 34.57
N ASN A 467 29.67 -8.07 34.29
CA ASN A 467 29.99 -6.76 34.87
C ASN A 467 28.72 -6.01 35.29
N ASP A 468 28.90 -4.99 36.11
CA ASP A 468 27.85 -4.04 36.49
C ASP A 468 28.44 -2.63 36.51
N LEU A 469 27.88 -1.74 35.67
CA LEU A 469 28.42 -0.40 35.47
C LEU A 469 28.17 0.50 36.68
N GLU A 470 27.20 0.18 37.55
CA GLU A 470 26.83 1.01 38.69
C GLU A 470 27.66 0.71 39.94
N THR A 471 28.04 -0.55 40.11
CA THR A 471 28.70 -1.06 41.34
C THR A 471 30.19 -1.32 41.18
N ASP A 472 30.67 -1.73 39.99
CA ASP A 472 32.09 -2.06 39.79
C ASP A 472 33.01 -0.84 39.99
N ASP A 473 34.10 -1.00 40.76
CA ASP A 473 35.09 0.05 41.05
C ASP A 473 35.70 0.68 39.79
N ARG A 474 35.78 -0.09 38.70
CA ARG A 474 36.35 0.35 37.42
C ARG A 474 35.61 1.55 36.82
N TYR A 475 34.30 1.66 37.04
CA TYR A 475 33.44 2.70 36.43
C TYR A 475 33.14 3.86 37.38
N ARG A 476 33.73 3.86 38.60
CA ARG A 476 33.47 4.86 39.64
C ARG A 476 33.73 6.31 39.22
N ARG A 477 34.61 6.53 38.24
CA ARG A 477 34.95 7.87 37.71
C ARG A 477 33.89 8.45 36.78
N TRP A 478 32.94 7.65 36.30
CA TRP A 478 31.95 8.08 35.32
C TRP A 478 30.76 8.80 35.99
N PRO A 479 30.15 9.79 35.32
CA PRO A 479 28.95 10.45 35.81
C PRO A 479 27.76 9.47 35.85
N SER A 480 26.80 9.72 36.75
CA SER A 480 25.61 8.87 36.92
C SER A 480 24.28 9.54 36.50
N SER A 481 24.33 10.78 35.99
CA SER A 481 23.13 11.52 35.55
C SER A 481 22.81 11.25 34.08
N TYR A 482 21.54 11.00 33.76
CA TYR A 482 21.06 10.78 32.39
C TYR A 482 21.14 12.04 31.52
N MET A 483 21.23 13.23 32.12
CA MET A 483 21.43 14.49 31.39
C MET A 483 22.72 14.50 30.57
N GLU A 484 23.70 13.66 30.93
CA GLU A 484 24.92 13.49 30.16
C GLU A 484 24.65 12.95 28.75
N LEU A 485 23.51 12.28 28.51
CA LEU A 485 23.09 11.80 27.18
C LEU A 485 22.74 12.94 26.22
N LEU A 486 22.37 14.12 26.72
CA LEU A 486 21.95 15.27 25.88
C LEU A 486 23.12 16.14 25.41
N ARG A 487 24.31 15.98 25.98
CA ARG A 487 25.48 16.78 25.57
C ARG A 487 25.87 16.49 24.12
N PRO A 488 26.33 17.44 23.31
CA PRO A 488 26.76 17.12 21.94
C PRO A 488 28.02 16.22 21.95
N THR A 489 28.01 15.14 21.15
CA THR A 489 29.16 14.24 20.92
C THR A 489 29.29 13.92 19.43
N TYR A 490 30.46 13.48 18.99
CA TYR A 490 30.64 12.97 17.63
C TYR A 490 29.72 11.75 17.38
N PRO A 491 29.06 11.65 16.22
CA PRO A 491 28.27 10.48 15.85
C PRO A 491 29.09 9.19 15.95
N GLY A 492 28.51 8.14 16.53
CA GLY A 492 29.17 6.83 16.71
C GLY A 492 30.00 6.68 17.99
N MET A 493 30.28 7.76 18.72
CA MET A 493 30.99 7.67 20.00
C MET A 493 30.05 7.27 21.15
N LEU A 494 30.37 6.18 21.85
CA LEU A 494 29.65 5.76 23.06
C LEU A 494 29.97 6.69 24.24
N ARG A 495 28.95 6.99 25.05
CA ARG A 495 29.08 7.86 26.22
C ARG A 495 29.43 7.04 27.45
N ASN A 496 30.44 7.50 28.18
CA ASN A 496 30.82 6.91 29.45
C ASN A 496 29.83 7.35 30.53
N LEU A 497 28.91 6.46 30.90
CA LEU A 497 27.91 6.70 31.91
C LEU A 497 27.87 5.52 32.89
N ARG A 498 27.85 5.84 34.19
CA ARG A 498 27.79 4.88 35.29
C ARG A 498 26.35 4.39 35.52
N ARG A 499 25.70 3.89 34.47
CA ARG A 499 24.32 3.39 34.45
C ARG A 499 24.19 2.22 33.48
N ASN A 500 23.37 1.23 33.81
CA ASN A 500 23.16 0.02 33.00
C ASN A 500 22.18 0.25 31.82
N ILE A 501 22.54 1.17 30.92
CA ILE A 501 21.71 1.56 29.77
C ILE A 501 21.84 0.58 28.60
N TYR A 502 23.04 0.04 28.40
CA TYR A 502 23.33 -0.87 27.30
C TYR A 502 23.66 -2.24 27.86
N ASN A 503 22.84 -3.22 27.53
CA ASN A 503 22.95 -4.58 28.01
C ASN A 503 23.15 -5.51 26.81
N TYR A 504 24.28 -6.20 26.75
CA TYR A 504 24.71 -7.13 25.70
C TYR A 504 24.66 -8.54 26.26
N VAL A 505 23.61 -9.29 25.92
CA VAL A 505 23.37 -10.67 26.38
C VAL A 505 23.71 -11.64 25.26
N ILE A 506 24.60 -12.59 25.56
CA ILE A 506 25.07 -13.60 24.61
C ILE A 506 24.39 -14.93 24.93
N VAL A 507 23.66 -15.49 23.97
CA VAL A 507 23.04 -16.82 24.05
C VAL A 507 23.81 -17.75 23.12
N ILE A 508 24.46 -18.77 23.68
CA ILE A 508 25.32 -19.67 22.91
C ILE A 508 25.05 -21.13 23.21
N ASP A 509 25.29 -21.96 22.20
CA ASP A 509 25.53 -23.39 22.42
C ASP A 509 27.01 -23.57 22.79
N PRO A 510 27.33 -24.05 24.02
CA PRO A 510 28.69 -24.26 24.47
C PRO A 510 29.46 -25.33 23.68
N THR A 511 28.78 -26.16 22.90
CA THR A 511 29.39 -27.25 22.11
C THR A 511 29.72 -26.84 20.68
N SER A 512 29.13 -25.76 20.17
CA SER A 512 29.29 -25.32 18.78
C SER A 512 30.46 -24.35 18.60
N PRO A 513 31.34 -24.55 17.60
CA PRO A 513 32.43 -23.61 17.29
C PRO A 513 31.93 -22.26 16.76
N SER A 514 30.70 -22.20 16.23
CA SER A 514 30.07 -20.94 15.79
C SER A 514 29.89 -19.94 16.93
N SER A 515 29.93 -20.38 18.19
CA SER A 515 29.77 -19.54 19.39
C SER A 515 31.01 -18.69 19.73
N ALA A 516 32.16 -18.90 19.09
CA ALA A 516 33.41 -18.21 19.45
C ALA A 516 33.45 -16.69 19.13
N PRO A 517 32.99 -16.21 17.95
CA PRO A 517 33.01 -14.78 17.62
C PRO A 517 32.28 -13.86 18.62
N PRO A 518 31.03 -14.13 19.05
CA PRO A 518 30.33 -13.25 19.99
C PRO A 518 30.97 -13.24 21.38
N LEU A 519 31.56 -14.36 21.81
CA LEU A 519 32.32 -14.41 23.06
C LEU A 519 33.60 -13.57 23.00
N LYS A 520 34.31 -13.59 21.87
CA LYS A 520 35.51 -12.79 21.66
C LYS A 520 35.19 -11.29 21.68
N LEU A 521 34.04 -10.87 21.11
CA LEU A 521 33.57 -9.49 21.27
C LEU A 521 33.23 -9.18 22.74
N GLY A 522 32.52 -10.06 23.44
CA GLY A 522 32.25 -9.88 24.88
C GLY A 522 33.55 -9.68 25.69
N GLU A 523 34.59 -10.45 25.38
CA GLU A 523 35.92 -10.31 25.97
C GLU A 523 36.57 -8.95 25.66
N THR A 524 36.51 -8.46 24.42
CA THR A 524 37.09 -7.16 24.05
C THR A 524 36.35 -6.02 24.74
N LEU A 525 35.02 -6.07 24.81
CA LEU A 525 34.19 -5.09 25.53
C LEU A 525 34.58 -5.01 27.03
N LEU A 526 34.71 -6.18 27.68
CA LEU A 526 35.12 -6.26 29.08
C LEU A 526 36.56 -5.78 29.32
N LYS A 527 37.49 -6.04 28.38
CA LYS A 527 38.89 -5.58 28.49
C LYS A 527 39.03 -4.06 28.33
N HIS A 528 38.30 -3.47 27.38
CA HIS A 528 38.39 -2.05 27.06
C HIS A 528 37.54 -1.15 27.97
N ALA A 529 36.85 -1.71 28.96
CA ALA A 529 35.98 -0.96 29.88
C ALA A 529 34.94 -0.11 29.11
N THR A 530 34.31 -0.70 28.10
CA THR A 530 33.25 -0.04 27.33
C THR A 530 32.00 0.13 28.20
N PRO A 531 31.14 1.14 27.93
CA PRO A 531 29.93 1.40 28.70
C PRO A 531 28.81 0.41 28.36
N VAL A 532 29.11 -0.89 28.34
CA VAL A 532 28.17 -1.97 28.01
C VAL A 532 28.23 -3.04 29.09
N ARG A 533 27.06 -3.47 29.56
CA ARG A 533 26.89 -4.57 30.50
C ARG A 533 26.80 -5.89 29.74
N VAL A 534 27.72 -6.82 29.96
CA VAL A 534 27.78 -8.11 29.27
C VAL A 534 27.15 -9.21 30.13
N GLY A 535 26.25 -9.99 29.54
CA GLY A 535 25.62 -11.17 30.14
C GLY A 535 25.78 -12.42 29.27
N LEU A 536 25.77 -13.60 29.89
CA LEU A 536 25.91 -14.90 29.22
C LEU A 536 24.78 -15.85 29.60
N VAL A 537 24.25 -16.56 28.60
CA VAL A 537 23.32 -17.69 28.74
C VAL A 537 23.86 -18.89 27.98
N LEU A 538 23.98 -20.02 28.68
CA LEU A 538 24.40 -21.30 28.11
C LEU A 538 23.15 -22.10 27.71
N ALA A 539 22.86 -22.13 26.41
CA ALA A 539 21.73 -22.88 25.85
C ALA A 539 22.01 -24.39 25.89
N PRO A 540 20.97 -25.23 26.03
CA PRO A 540 21.12 -26.67 25.90
C PRO A 540 21.55 -27.02 24.46
N GLY A 541 22.76 -27.57 24.32
CA GLY A 541 23.30 -28.00 23.03
C GLY A 541 22.67 -29.30 22.54
N ARG A 542 22.94 -29.67 21.27
CA ARG A 542 22.46 -30.95 20.69
C ARG A 542 22.99 -32.19 21.44
N ASP A 543 24.16 -32.06 22.06
CA ASP A 543 24.84 -33.13 22.79
C ASP A 543 24.72 -32.90 24.31
N SER A 544 23.71 -33.54 24.92
CA SER A 544 23.30 -33.28 26.31
C SER A 544 24.42 -33.52 27.34
N ALA A 545 25.23 -34.57 27.13
CA ALA A 545 26.29 -34.94 28.06
C ALA A 545 27.47 -33.94 28.05
N LEU A 546 27.92 -33.50 26.86
CA LEU A 546 29.00 -32.52 26.73
C LEU A 546 28.58 -31.12 27.17
N GLY A 547 27.34 -30.72 26.86
CA GLY A 547 26.78 -29.45 27.32
C GLY A 547 26.69 -29.39 28.85
N THR A 548 26.25 -30.48 29.47
CA THR A 548 26.17 -30.62 30.93
C THR A 548 27.56 -30.53 31.57
N ALA A 549 28.53 -31.25 31.02
CA ALA A 549 29.92 -31.23 31.46
C ALA A 549 30.56 -29.83 31.43
N LEU A 550 30.32 -29.05 30.36
CA LEU A 550 30.89 -27.71 30.25
C LEU A 550 30.18 -26.72 31.19
N ARG A 551 28.88 -26.89 31.39
CA ARG A 551 28.09 -26.06 32.30
C ARG A 551 28.51 -26.26 33.75
N SER A 552 28.65 -27.51 34.20
CA SER A 552 29.10 -27.80 35.56
C SER A 552 30.52 -27.29 35.80
N ALA A 553 31.41 -27.45 34.81
CA ALA A 553 32.74 -26.86 34.81
C ALA A 553 32.72 -25.33 34.93
N PHE A 554 31.85 -24.64 34.18
CA PHE A 554 31.69 -23.18 34.24
C PHE A 554 31.22 -22.72 35.63
N ASN A 555 30.17 -23.37 36.17
CA ASN A 555 29.62 -23.04 37.48
C ASN A 555 30.63 -23.30 38.62
N TYR A 556 31.40 -24.38 38.53
CA TYR A 556 32.47 -24.69 39.48
C TYR A 556 33.53 -23.59 39.52
N VAL A 557 34.05 -23.15 38.36
CA VAL A 557 35.05 -22.08 38.28
C VAL A 557 34.50 -20.76 38.82
N ALA A 558 33.23 -20.45 38.55
CA ALA A 558 32.58 -19.24 39.05
C ALA A 558 32.52 -19.22 40.59
N GLN A 559 32.21 -20.35 41.22
CA GLN A 559 32.13 -20.48 42.69
C GLN A 559 33.51 -20.48 43.36
N GLU A 560 34.48 -21.25 42.86
CA GLU A 560 35.81 -21.36 43.47
C GLU A 560 36.56 -20.02 43.49
N ARG A 561 36.37 -19.21 42.45
CA ARG A 561 37.02 -17.90 42.29
C ARG A 561 36.15 -16.72 42.72
N ASN A 562 34.89 -16.97 43.06
CA ASN A 562 33.89 -15.95 43.38
C ASN A 562 33.81 -14.85 42.29
N SER A 563 33.91 -15.25 41.02
CA SER A 563 34.00 -14.31 39.88
C SER A 563 33.51 -14.95 38.58
N ASN A 564 32.36 -14.47 38.08
CA ASN A 564 31.81 -14.89 36.78
C ASN A 564 32.73 -14.50 35.60
N LYS A 565 33.55 -13.45 35.76
CA LYS A 565 34.51 -13.01 34.73
C LYS A 565 35.57 -14.08 34.46
N GLU A 566 36.06 -14.76 35.50
CA GLU A 566 37.06 -15.82 35.35
C GLU A 566 36.49 -17.07 34.69
N ALA A 567 35.25 -17.44 35.04
CA ALA A 567 34.52 -18.53 34.39
C ALA A 567 34.28 -18.25 32.89
N PHE A 568 33.99 -17.00 32.54
CA PHE A 568 33.87 -16.57 31.14
C PHE A 568 35.19 -16.73 30.37
N TYR A 569 36.32 -16.28 30.94
CA TYR A 569 37.63 -16.45 30.30
C TYR A 569 38.00 -17.93 30.11
N PHE A 570 37.66 -18.79 31.06
CA PHE A 570 37.81 -20.24 30.92
C PHE A 570 37.03 -20.75 29.68
N LEU A 571 35.77 -20.36 29.53
CA LEU A 571 34.92 -20.79 28.43
C LEU A 571 35.45 -20.28 27.06
N THR A 572 35.90 -19.03 26.97
CA THR A 572 36.53 -18.49 25.76
C THR A 572 37.82 -19.22 25.40
N GLN A 573 38.64 -19.61 26.39
CA GLN A 573 39.87 -20.38 26.15
C GLN A 573 39.59 -21.79 25.63
N VAL A 574 38.57 -22.47 26.16
CA VAL A 574 38.15 -23.80 25.70
C VAL A 574 37.67 -23.72 24.24
N LEU A 575 36.80 -22.77 23.93
CA LEU A 575 36.21 -22.63 22.58
C LEU A 575 37.21 -22.17 21.52
N ASN A 576 38.17 -21.30 21.86
CA ASN A 576 39.23 -20.90 20.91
C ASN A 576 40.14 -22.08 20.52
N SER A 577 40.29 -23.08 21.39
CA SER A 577 41.07 -24.27 21.08
C SER A 577 40.37 -25.27 20.14
N LEU A 578 39.06 -25.09 19.89
CA LEU A 578 38.26 -25.94 19.00
C LEU A 578 38.45 -25.64 17.51
N GLN A 579 39.25 -24.62 17.15
CA GLN A 579 39.59 -24.38 15.74
C GLN A 579 40.46 -25.50 15.15
N GLU A 580 41.08 -26.35 15.99
CA GLU A 580 42.00 -27.42 15.55
C GLU A 580 41.52 -28.86 15.89
N ASP A 581 40.72 -29.08 16.95
CA ASP A 581 40.25 -30.42 17.39
C ASP A 581 38.76 -30.44 17.85
N ALA A 582 38.11 -31.61 17.80
CA ALA A 582 36.74 -31.80 18.30
C ALA A 582 36.67 -31.79 19.83
N LEU A 583 35.65 -31.13 20.40
CA LEU A 583 35.46 -31.01 21.85
C LEU A 583 35.27 -32.39 22.49
N SER A 584 36.12 -32.75 23.45
CA SER A 584 35.97 -33.97 24.26
C SER A 584 36.01 -33.66 25.75
N VAL A 585 35.45 -34.55 26.56
CA VAL A 585 35.45 -34.44 28.03
C VAL A 585 36.88 -34.30 28.59
N ASP A 586 37.87 -34.93 27.95
CA ASP A 586 39.28 -34.86 28.36
C ASP A 586 39.90 -33.47 28.12
N HIS A 587 39.46 -32.77 27.06
CA HIS A 587 39.85 -31.38 26.82
C HIS A 587 39.32 -30.46 27.93
N ILE A 588 38.06 -30.64 28.34
CA ILE A 588 37.46 -29.87 29.44
C ILE A 588 38.26 -30.10 30.73
N LYS A 589 38.59 -31.36 31.06
CA LYS A 589 39.41 -31.71 32.24
C LYS A 589 40.80 -31.06 32.20
N LYS A 590 41.45 -30.99 31.02
CA LYS A 590 42.79 -30.37 30.86
C LYS A 590 42.76 -28.89 31.22
N TYR A 591 41.75 -28.15 30.79
CA TYR A 591 41.63 -26.73 31.10
C TYR A 591 41.12 -26.49 32.53
N LEU A 592 40.22 -27.34 33.02
CA LEU A 592 39.68 -27.23 34.39
C LEU A 592 40.76 -27.47 35.46
N LYS A 593 41.76 -28.33 35.20
CA LYS A 593 42.94 -28.51 36.07
C LYS A 593 43.72 -27.23 36.39
N LYS A 594 43.62 -26.19 35.56
CA LYS A 594 44.29 -24.90 35.82
C LYS A 594 43.57 -24.09 36.90
N TYR A 595 42.28 -24.33 37.08
CA TYR A 595 41.43 -23.57 38.00
C TYR A 595 41.10 -24.35 39.27
N ALA A 596 41.05 -25.69 39.18
CA ALA A 596 40.73 -26.57 40.29
C ALA A 596 41.84 -26.69 41.34
N SER A 597 41.44 -26.67 42.62
CA SER A 597 42.27 -27.04 43.77
C SER A 597 42.84 -28.46 43.66
N SER A 598 44.05 -28.70 44.19
CA SER A 598 44.79 -29.98 44.06
C SER A 598 44.10 -31.21 44.69
N SER A 599 42.98 -31.02 45.39
CA SER A 599 42.18 -32.06 46.07
C SER A 599 40.82 -32.36 45.43
N ALA A 600 40.48 -31.74 44.28
CA ALA A 600 39.17 -31.88 43.66
C ALA A 600 39.10 -33.05 42.66
N ASN A 601 38.06 -33.89 42.78
CA ASN A 601 37.78 -34.98 41.82
C ASN A 601 37.11 -34.42 40.56
N LEU A 602 37.85 -34.40 39.44
CA LEU A 602 37.39 -33.86 38.17
C LEU A 602 36.20 -34.64 37.56
N ASP A 603 36.10 -35.93 37.85
CA ASP A 603 35.03 -36.79 37.35
C ASP A 603 33.70 -36.57 38.08
N GLU A 604 33.73 -36.23 39.37
CA GLU A 604 32.53 -35.91 40.16
C GLU A 604 31.94 -34.56 39.74
N ILE A 605 32.79 -33.56 39.47
CA ILE A 605 32.36 -32.22 39.03
C ILE A 605 31.65 -32.26 37.67
N ILE A 606 32.09 -33.14 36.77
CA ILE A 606 31.61 -33.20 35.37
C ILE A 606 30.41 -34.14 35.20
N SER A 607 30.09 -34.94 36.22
CA SER A 607 28.97 -35.89 36.18
C SER A 607 27.60 -35.21 35.94
N GLU A 608 26.67 -35.94 35.33
CA GLU A 608 25.31 -35.43 35.05
C GLU A 608 24.54 -35.10 36.34
N GLU A 609 24.80 -35.85 37.42
CA GLU A 609 24.23 -35.62 38.77
C GLU A 609 25.07 -34.66 39.63
N SER A 610 26.05 -33.96 39.04
CA SER A 610 26.89 -33.02 39.78
C SER A 610 26.06 -31.89 40.41
N GLU A 611 26.39 -31.51 41.64
CA GLU A 611 25.78 -30.36 42.33
C GLU A 611 25.97 -29.04 41.57
N PHE A 612 26.98 -28.98 40.69
CA PHE A 612 27.32 -27.82 39.87
C PHE A 612 26.47 -27.71 38.58
N ASN A 613 25.65 -28.71 38.24
CA ASN A 613 24.74 -28.67 37.10
C ASN A 613 23.41 -27.94 37.39
N PHE A 614 23.48 -26.72 37.93
CA PHE A 614 22.29 -25.93 38.22
C PHE A 614 21.96 -24.91 37.11
N GLY A 615 20.66 -24.60 36.99
CA GLY A 615 20.08 -23.63 36.05
C GLY A 615 19.79 -24.16 34.64
N HIS A 616 19.92 -25.47 34.39
CA HIS A 616 19.60 -26.07 33.09
C HIS A 616 18.16 -25.73 32.67
N GLN A 617 17.21 -25.96 33.57
CA GLN A 617 15.80 -25.64 33.37
C GLN A 617 15.57 -24.14 33.13
N LEU A 618 16.27 -23.26 33.85
CA LEU A 618 16.15 -21.80 33.66
C LEU A 618 16.65 -21.37 32.27
N ALA A 619 17.78 -21.94 31.82
CA ALA A 619 18.31 -21.67 30.50
C ALA A 619 17.39 -22.21 29.40
N GLU A 620 16.79 -23.39 29.59
CA GLU A 620 15.81 -23.97 28.67
C GLU A 620 14.54 -23.12 28.60
N GLU A 621 14.04 -22.64 29.72
CA GLU A 621 12.89 -21.73 29.78
C GLU A 621 13.20 -20.42 29.03
N PHE A 622 14.34 -19.79 29.29
CA PHE A 622 14.75 -18.56 28.62
C PHE A 622 14.94 -18.76 27.10
N VAL A 623 15.54 -19.88 26.70
CA VAL A 623 15.68 -20.26 25.28
C VAL A 623 14.31 -20.48 24.64
N SER A 624 13.38 -21.12 25.36
CA SER A 624 12.02 -21.30 24.85
C SER A 624 11.31 -19.96 24.61
N LYS A 625 11.57 -18.95 25.45
CA LYS A 625 11.07 -17.58 25.28
C LYS A 625 11.70 -16.87 24.08
N LEU A 626 12.93 -17.21 23.71
CA LEU A 626 13.60 -16.67 22.52
C LEU A 626 12.97 -17.16 21.21
N GLY A 627 12.30 -18.33 21.26
CA GLY A 627 11.55 -18.90 20.13
C GLY A 627 12.42 -19.40 18.97
N THR A 628 13.72 -19.54 19.17
CA THR A 628 14.71 -20.01 18.19
C THR A 628 15.53 -21.17 18.76
N ASN A 629 15.74 -22.19 17.94
CA ASN A 629 16.57 -23.36 18.28
C ASN A 629 17.94 -23.32 17.60
N LYS A 630 18.32 -22.18 17.02
CA LYS A 630 19.62 -21.97 16.34
C LYS A 630 20.45 -20.98 17.15
N PHE A 631 21.65 -21.42 17.55
CA PHE A 631 22.64 -20.63 18.29
C PHE A 631 23.93 -20.51 17.48
N PRO A 632 24.73 -19.45 17.68
CA PRO A 632 24.60 -18.38 18.69
C PRO A 632 23.59 -17.29 18.33
N GLN A 633 23.10 -16.58 19.35
CA GLN A 633 22.29 -15.39 19.22
C GLN A 633 22.75 -14.32 20.22
N VAL A 634 22.70 -13.06 19.80
CA VAL A 634 23.13 -11.92 20.64
C VAL A 634 21.98 -10.93 20.75
N ILE A 635 21.73 -10.48 21.97
CA ILE A 635 20.60 -9.64 22.33
C ILE A 635 21.12 -8.35 22.96
N VAL A 636 20.70 -7.19 22.44
CA VAL A 636 21.04 -5.86 22.97
C VAL A 636 19.78 -5.21 23.53
N ASN A 637 19.77 -4.92 24.83
CA ASN A 637 18.60 -4.35 25.53
C ASN A 637 17.29 -5.12 25.29
N GLY A 638 17.38 -6.45 25.18
CA GLY A 638 16.26 -7.33 24.87
C GLY A 638 16.07 -7.63 23.39
N VAL A 639 16.61 -6.81 22.48
CA VAL A 639 16.41 -6.92 21.04
C VAL A 639 17.49 -7.79 20.37
N PRO A 640 17.15 -8.81 19.57
CA PRO A 640 18.15 -9.63 18.88
C PRO A 640 18.85 -8.85 17.75
N LEU A 641 20.18 -8.96 17.65
CA LEU A 641 20.98 -8.17 16.69
C LEU A 641 20.87 -8.62 15.22
N TYR A 642 20.60 -9.91 14.93
CA TYR A 642 20.64 -10.44 13.56
C TYR A 642 19.73 -11.65 13.31
N ASP A 643 19.47 -11.92 12.04
CA ASP A 643 18.73 -13.06 11.50
C ASP A 643 19.60 -14.32 11.26
N GLU A 644 18.95 -15.49 11.36
CA GLU A 644 19.42 -16.87 11.11
C GLU A 644 19.95 -17.15 9.68
N GLY A 645 19.98 -16.16 8.78
CA GLY A 645 20.42 -16.30 7.38
C GLY A 645 21.62 -15.44 6.98
N SER A 646 22.05 -14.51 7.82
CA SER A 646 23.19 -13.64 7.50
C SER A 646 24.48 -14.18 8.12
N GLY A 647 25.55 -14.29 7.33
CA GLY A 647 26.88 -14.68 7.81
C GLY A 647 27.51 -13.67 8.80
N ALA A 648 26.74 -12.72 9.34
CA ALA A 648 27.24 -11.63 10.19
C ALA A 648 27.77 -12.11 11.55
N LEU A 649 27.27 -13.23 12.09
CA LEU A 649 27.84 -13.84 13.31
C LEU A 649 29.11 -14.67 13.06
N SER A 650 29.60 -14.74 11.81
CA SER A 650 30.82 -15.48 11.49
C SER A 650 32.10 -14.68 11.79
N SER A 651 32.03 -13.34 11.82
CA SER A 651 33.18 -12.46 12.06
C SER A 651 32.91 -11.49 13.20
N VAL A 652 33.98 -11.11 13.91
CA VAL A 652 33.90 -10.15 15.03
C VAL A 652 33.64 -8.73 14.51
N GLU A 653 34.25 -8.36 13.38
CA GLU A 653 34.14 -7.01 12.80
C GLU A 653 32.69 -6.66 12.40
N LEU A 654 31.99 -7.57 11.72
CA LEU A 654 30.59 -7.33 11.35
C LEU A 654 29.72 -7.18 12.60
N LEU A 655 29.96 -8.02 13.62
CA LEU A 655 29.22 -8.00 14.88
C LEU A 655 29.44 -6.69 15.66
N GLU A 656 30.65 -6.14 15.61
CA GLU A 656 30.96 -4.80 16.15
C GLU A 656 30.17 -3.69 15.43
N GLU A 657 30.13 -3.71 14.09
CA GLU A 657 29.41 -2.70 13.31
C GLU A 657 27.90 -2.68 13.62
N ALA A 658 27.23 -3.82 13.71
CA ALA A 658 25.82 -3.81 14.08
C ALA A 658 25.59 -3.51 15.55
N LEU A 659 26.50 -3.90 16.45
CA LEU A 659 26.40 -3.49 17.85
C LEU A 659 26.40 -1.96 17.93
N VAL A 660 27.35 -1.27 17.28
CA VAL A 660 27.41 0.19 17.27
C VAL A 660 26.14 0.80 16.64
N THR A 661 25.65 0.23 15.55
CA THR A 661 24.42 0.67 14.89
C THR A 661 23.19 0.54 15.80
N ALA A 662 23.05 -0.61 16.48
CA ALA A 662 21.97 -0.85 17.44
C ALA A 662 22.05 0.11 18.63
N LEU A 663 23.24 0.29 19.21
CA LEU A 663 23.47 1.21 20.32
C LEU A 663 23.11 2.65 19.94
N SER A 664 23.47 3.11 18.74
CA SER A 664 23.08 4.42 18.22
C SER A 664 21.55 4.60 18.16
N ARG A 665 20.84 3.59 17.66
CA ARG A 665 19.36 3.57 17.60
C ARG A 665 18.73 3.67 18.99
N HIS A 666 19.20 2.88 19.95
CA HIS A 666 18.71 2.95 21.34
C HIS A 666 19.02 4.29 22.01
N THR A 667 20.20 4.86 21.73
CA THR A 667 20.62 6.16 22.29
C THR A 667 19.66 7.28 21.89
N ALA A 668 19.26 7.34 20.61
CA ALA A 668 18.32 8.35 20.12
C ALA A 668 16.93 8.24 20.78
N ARG A 669 16.49 7.04 21.17
CA ARG A 669 15.23 6.82 21.92
C ARG A 669 15.36 7.31 23.35
N LEU A 670 16.47 7.00 24.01
CA LEU A 670 16.73 7.42 25.38
C LEU A 670 16.93 8.93 25.50
N GLN A 671 17.62 9.56 24.55
CA GLN A 671 17.74 11.02 24.48
C GLN A 671 16.38 11.70 24.39
N ARG A 672 15.47 11.18 23.54
CA ARG A 672 14.09 11.68 23.46
C ARG A 672 13.33 11.49 24.77
N ALA A 673 13.51 10.37 25.45
CA ALA A 673 12.88 10.10 26.75
C ALA A 673 13.36 11.06 27.84
N VAL A 674 14.67 11.29 27.94
CA VAL A 674 15.27 12.24 28.89
C VAL A 674 14.82 13.67 28.57
N PHE A 675 14.81 14.06 27.29
CA PHE A 675 14.36 15.38 26.87
C PHE A 675 12.88 15.66 27.21
N ARG A 676 12.01 14.64 27.10
CA ARG A 676 10.60 14.71 27.49
C ARG A 676 10.36 14.61 28.99
N GLY A 677 11.38 14.26 29.79
CA GLY A 677 11.27 14.05 31.22
C GLY A 677 10.67 12.69 31.63
N ASN A 678 10.60 11.72 30.71
CA ASN A 678 10.07 10.37 30.99
C ASN A 678 11.05 9.48 31.75
N LEU A 679 12.35 9.80 31.71
CA LEU A 679 13.41 9.08 32.40
C LEU A 679 14.16 10.07 33.30
N ALA A 680 14.04 9.88 34.61
CA ALA A 680 14.71 10.70 35.62
C ALA A 680 15.90 9.95 36.26
N ASP A 681 16.79 10.70 36.93
CA ASP A 681 17.97 10.14 37.60
C ASP A 681 17.62 9.19 38.77
N SER A 682 16.39 9.22 39.27
CA SER A 682 15.87 8.31 40.31
C SER A 682 15.51 6.93 39.78
N ASP A 683 15.25 6.82 38.48
CA ASP A 683 14.68 5.62 37.89
C ASP A 683 15.77 4.61 37.53
N ASP A 684 15.46 3.32 37.60
CA ASP A 684 16.35 2.27 37.09
C ASP A 684 16.22 2.22 35.55
N ALA A 685 17.36 2.35 34.86
CA ALA A 685 17.43 2.27 33.41
C ALA A 685 16.90 0.93 32.89
N VAL A 686 17.22 -0.19 33.55
CA VAL A 686 16.80 -1.52 33.07
C VAL A 686 15.29 -1.68 33.22
N GLU A 687 14.73 -1.25 34.35
CA GLU A 687 13.28 -1.28 34.57
C GLU A 687 12.53 -0.40 33.56
N TYR A 688 13.03 0.80 33.29
CA TYR A 688 12.45 1.68 32.27
C TYR A 688 12.51 1.06 30.87
N LEU A 689 13.65 0.47 30.50
CA LEU A 689 13.82 -0.20 29.22
C LEU A 689 12.84 -1.37 29.11
N MET A 690 12.76 -2.26 30.11
CA MET A 690 11.91 -3.46 30.08
C MET A 690 10.39 -3.17 30.12
N LYS A 691 9.98 -1.98 30.57
CA LYS A 691 8.57 -1.54 30.53
C LYS A 691 8.12 -1.00 29.16
N GLN A 692 9.03 -0.86 28.19
CA GLN A 692 8.69 -0.32 26.89
C GLN A 692 7.76 -1.27 26.11
N PRO A 693 6.86 -0.73 25.26
CA PRO A 693 5.83 -1.52 24.57
C PRO A 693 6.38 -2.53 23.54
N HIS A 694 7.61 -2.36 23.07
CA HIS A 694 8.27 -3.29 22.14
C HIS A 694 8.86 -4.51 22.85
N ILE A 695 8.80 -4.56 24.18
CA ILE A 695 9.36 -5.68 24.95
C ILE A 695 8.25 -6.65 25.31
N VAL A 696 8.49 -7.90 24.94
CA VAL A 696 7.53 -9.00 24.99
C VAL A 696 8.08 -10.13 25.84
N SER A 697 7.18 -10.99 26.33
CA SER A 697 7.53 -12.13 27.17
C SER A 697 8.16 -13.29 26.38
N ARG A 698 7.82 -13.39 25.09
CA ARG A 698 8.30 -14.41 24.17
C ARG A 698 8.43 -13.82 22.77
N LEU A 699 9.47 -14.20 22.05
CA LEU A 699 9.70 -13.83 20.67
C LEU A 699 9.22 -14.97 19.77
N ASN A 700 8.22 -14.70 18.94
CA ASN A 700 7.78 -15.64 17.92
C ASN A 700 7.82 -14.98 16.56
N ARG A 701 8.68 -15.49 15.68
CA ARG A 701 8.88 -14.94 14.34
C ARG A 701 7.60 -15.05 13.50
N ARG A 702 6.78 -16.09 13.64
CA ARG A 702 5.53 -16.18 12.85
C ARG A 702 4.53 -15.07 13.19
N VAL A 703 4.56 -14.57 14.43
CA VAL A 703 3.68 -13.49 14.89
C VAL A 703 4.28 -12.13 14.57
N LEU A 704 5.58 -11.97 14.78
CA LEU A 704 6.31 -10.69 14.67
C LEU A 704 6.95 -10.43 13.30
N ALA A 705 7.05 -11.43 12.39
CA ALA A 705 7.77 -11.28 11.13
C ALA A 705 7.05 -10.33 10.15
N SER A 706 7.89 -9.62 9.41
CA SER A 706 7.55 -8.67 8.35
C SER A 706 7.21 -9.33 7.00
N GLU A 707 7.18 -10.67 6.89
CA GLU A 707 6.59 -11.29 5.70
C GLU A 707 5.15 -10.78 5.55
N PRO A 708 4.70 -10.42 4.33
CA PRO A 708 3.39 -9.81 4.13
C PRO A 708 2.34 -10.76 4.73
N SER A 709 1.80 -10.35 5.86
CA SER A 709 0.87 -11.18 6.62
C SER A 709 -0.35 -11.43 5.74
N GLN A 710 -0.63 -12.70 5.48
CA GLN A 710 -1.76 -13.05 4.64
C GLN A 710 -3.05 -12.86 5.44
N TYR A 711 -3.83 -11.84 5.10
CA TYR A 711 -5.17 -11.65 5.64
C TYR A 711 -6.21 -12.31 4.72
N LEU A 712 -7.22 -12.93 5.32
CA LEU A 712 -8.35 -13.48 4.58
C LEU A 712 -9.25 -12.36 4.09
N ASP A 713 -9.63 -12.43 2.82
CA ASP A 713 -10.63 -11.54 2.26
C ASP A 713 -12.04 -12.03 2.64
N LEU A 714 -12.69 -11.31 3.56
CA LEU A 714 -14.05 -11.58 4.03
C LEU A 714 -15.10 -10.69 3.33
N SER A 715 -14.72 -10.01 2.24
CA SER A 715 -15.58 -9.07 1.54
C SER A 715 -16.53 -9.67 0.51
N GLY A 716 -16.47 -10.99 0.30
CA GLY A 716 -17.32 -11.70 -0.65
C GLY A 716 -18.82 -11.56 -0.38
N VAL A 717 -19.62 -11.86 -1.40
CA VAL A 717 -21.07 -11.84 -1.30
C VAL A 717 -21.56 -13.20 -0.80
N SER A 718 -22.29 -13.20 0.32
CA SER A 718 -22.89 -14.43 0.83
C SER A 718 -23.89 -14.98 -0.18
N SER A 719 -23.67 -16.22 -0.61
CA SER A 719 -24.65 -16.99 -1.37
C SER A 719 -25.69 -17.63 -0.43
N SER A 720 -26.67 -18.37 -0.95
CA SER A 720 -27.69 -19.02 -0.12
C SER A 720 -27.09 -20.09 0.79
N ARG A 721 -27.56 -20.14 2.05
CA ARG A 721 -27.12 -21.12 3.06
C ARG A 721 -27.34 -22.57 2.62
N ASP A 722 -28.29 -22.80 1.71
CA ASP A 722 -28.61 -24.09 1.13
C ASP A 722 -27.47 -24.70 0.28
N LEU A 723 -26.44 -23.93 -0.09
CA LEU A 723 -25.27 -24.46 -0.80
C LEU A 723 -24.39 -25.34 0.10
N PHE A 724 -24.45 -25.16 1.42
CA PHE A 724 -23.85 -26.05 2.40
C PHE A 724 -24.81 -27.22 2.71
N SER A 725 -25.12 -28.01 1.68
CA SER A 725 -25.92 -29.24 1.77
C SER A 725 -25.31 -30.34 0.91
N GLU A 726 -25.57 -31.59 1.27
CA GLU A 726 -24.97 -32.79 0.66
C GLU A 726 -25.06 -32.81 -0.88
N ASP A 727 -26.19 -32.39 -1.45
CA ASP A 727 -26.45 -32.41 -2.89
C ASP A 727 -25.77 -31.29 -3.69
N LYS A 728 -25.29 -30.22 -3.01
CA LYS A 728 -24.85 -28.97 -3.67
C LYS A 728 -23.39 -28.60 -3.42
N ILE A 729 -22.60 -29.45 -2.78
CA ILE A 729 -21.17 -29.20 -2.48
C ILE A 729 -20.36 -28.89 -3.74
N HIS A 730 -20.69 -29.52 -4.88
CA HIS A 730 -20.06 -29.21 -6.16
C HIS A 730 -20.21 -27.74 -6.59
N ARG A 731 -21.26 -27.04 -6.13
CA ARG A 731 -21.44 -25.62 -6.40
C ARG A 731 -20.50 -24.75 -5.56
N LEU A 732 -20.05 -25.21 -4.38
CA LEU A 732 -19.05 -24.51 -3.57
C LEU A 732 -17.68 -24.50 -4.26
N LEU A 733 -17.35 -25.51 -5.07
CA LEU A 733 -16.12 -25.56 -5.87
C LEU A 733 -16.08 -24.49 -6.96
N HIS A 734 -17.25 -23.99 -7.38
CA HIS A 734 -17.40 -22.93 -8.39
C HIS A 734 -17.53 -21.53 -7.77
N LEU A 735 -17.63 -21.41 -6.44
CA LEU A 735 -17.56 -20.12 -5.77
C LEU A 735 -16.11 -19.66 -5.65
N THR A 736 -15.90 -18.34 -5.71
CA THR A 736 -14.61 -17.73 -5.41
C THR A 736 -14.25 -17.96 -3.94
N GLY A 737 -12.95 -17.93 -3.60
CA GLY A 737 -12.49 -18.18 -2.23
C GLY A 737 -13.11 -17.22 -1.21
N ARG A 738 -13.34 -15.97 -1.61
CA ARG A 738 -14.00 -14.91 -0.81
C ARG A 738 -15.50 -15.16 -0.60
N ASP A 739 -16.22 -15.59 -1.63
CA ASP A 739 -17.68 -15.82 -1.55
C ASP A 739 -17.97 -17.10 -0.75
N ALA A 740 -17.08 -18.10 -0.86
CA ALA A 740 -17.11 -19.30 -0.04
C ALA A 740 -16.96 -18.96 1.46
N LEU A 741 -16.00 -18.09 1.82
CA LEU A 741 -15.84 -17.61 3.20
C LEU A 741 -17.06 -16.80 3.66
N ALA A 742 -17.53 -15.85 2.85
CA ALA A 742 -18.68 -15.02 3.19
C ALA A 742 -19.93 -15.85 3.47
N THR A 743 -20.11 -16.96 2.73
CA THR A 743 -21.23 -17.89 2.92
C THR A 743 -21.02 -18.80 4.14
N ALA A 744 -19.76 -19.15 4.47
CA ALA A 744 -19.42 -19.99 5.63
C ALA A 744 -19.44 -19.25 6.98
N LEU A 745 -19.08 -17.96 7.00
CA LEU A 745 -19.04 -17.12 8.21
C LEU A 745 -20.27 -17.25 9.13
N PRO A 746 -21.51 -17.12 8.64
CA PRO A 746 -22.70 -17.24 9.49
C PRO A 746 -23.01 -18.69 9.94
N ILE A 747 -22.34 -19.68 9.35
CA ILE A 747 -22.52 -21.11 9.67
C ILE A 747 -21.59 -21.53 10.81
N PHE A 748 -20.42 -20.88 10.94
CA PHE A 748 -19.45 -21.22 11.97
C PHE A 748 -20.02 -21.11 13.39
N LYS A 749 -19.71 -22.12 14.20
CA LYS A 749 -20.01 -22.16 15.63
C LYS A 749 -18.73 -21.90 16.41
N TYR A 750 -18.88 -21.19 17.53
CA TYR A 750 -17.77 -20.69 18.31
C TYR A 750 -17.85 -21.19 19.75
N PHE A 751 -16.69 -21.53 20.28
CA PHE A 751 -16.45 -21.66 21.70
C PHE A 751 -16.35 -20.27 22.34
N THR A 752 -16.93 -20.11 23.53
CA THR A 752 -16.91 -18.87 24.31
C THR A 752 -16.70 -19.18 25.79
N LYS A 753 -16.22 -18.19 26.55
CA LYS A 753 -16.00 -18.33 27.99
C LYS A 753 -17.34 -18.49 28.74
N PRO A 754 -17.45 -19.44 29.69
CA PRO A 754 -18.64 -19.57 30.53
C PRO A 754 -18.68 -18.43 31.58
N GLY A 755 -19.63 -17.49 31.48
CA GLY A 755 -19.78 -16.40 32.45
C GLY A 755 -20.36 -15.09 31.89
N LYS A 756 -20.14 -13.95 32.57
CA LYS A 756 -20.53 -12.62 32.08
C LYS A 756 -19.84 -12.36 30.74
N SER A 757 -20.63 -12.13 29.71
CA SER A 757 -20.17 -11.82 28.35
C SER A 757 -19.46 -10.46 28.34
N GLU A 758 -18.13 -10.48 28.35
CA GLU A 758 -17.35 -9.33 27.90
C GLU A 758 -17.58 -9.18 26.38
N LYS A 759 -17.48 -7.94 25.87
CA LYS A 759 -17.64 -7.69 24.44
C LYS A 759 -16.52 -8.42 23.70
N ILE A 760 -16.88 -9.40 22.86
CA ILE A 760 -15.92 -10.16 22.06
C ILE A 760 -15.28 -9.21 21.05
N THR A 761 -13.97 -9.00 21.17
CA THR A 761 -13.17 -8.17 20.27
C THR A 761 -12.27 -9.02 19.37
N GLN A 762 -12.01 -10.28 19.72
CA GLN A 762 -11.07 -11.12 18.97
C GLN A 762 -11.68 -12.46 18.57
N THR A 763 -11.42 -12.88 17.33
CA THR A 763 -11.86 -14.15 16.75
C THR A 763 -10.66 -14.98 16.33
N LEU A 764 -10.58 -16.20 16.85
CA LEU A 764 -9.54 -17.17 16.52
C LEU A 764 -10.15 -18.37 15.78
N TRP A 765 -9.62 -18.72 14.60
CA TRP A 765 -9.93 -19.99 13.94
C TRP A 765 -8.70 -20.88 13.92
N ILE A 766 -8.90 -22.16 14.24
CA ILE A 766 -7.83 -23.15 14.26
C ILE A 766 -8.14 -24.17 13.17
N ALA A 767 -7.29 -24.18 12.15
CA ALA A 767 -7.37 -25.16 11.07
C ALA A 767 -6.39 -26.30 11.35
N GLY A 768 -6.83 -27.55 11.20
CA GLY A 768 -5.96 -28.71 11.39
C GLY A 768 -6.70 -30.05 11.40
N ASP A 769 -5.95 -31.11 11.65
CA ASP A 769 -6.47 -32.47 11.81
C ASP A 769 -6.24 -32.96 13.24
N LEU A 770 -7.31 -33.13 14.03
CA LEU A 770 -7.26 -33.58 15.43
C LEU A 770 -6.82 -35.03 15.61
N ASN A 771 -6.72 -35.81 14.53
CA ASN A 771 -6.09 -37.14 14.62
C ASN A 771 -4.59 -37.04 14.91
N LYS A 772 -3.96 -35.87 14.69
CA LYS A 772 -2.56 -35.61 15.02
C LYS A 772 -2.43 -34.93 16.39
N LYS A 773 -1.49 -35.40 17.21
CA LYS A 773 -1.19 -34.83 18.54
C LYS A 773 -0.92 -33.32 18.50
N GLU A 774 -0.10 -32.90 17.55
CA GLU A 774 0.25 -31.49 17.28
C GLU A 774 -0.95 -30.56 17.08
N SER A 775 -2.02 -31.01 16.42
CA SER A 775 -3.23 -30.18 16.21
C SER A 775 -4.11 -30.15 17.46
N ARG A 776 -4.11 -31.23 18.25
CA ARG A 776 -4.85 -31.29 19.53
C ARG A 776 -4.24 -30.35 20.55
N GLU A 777 -2.91 -30.32 20.65
CA GLU A 777 -2.18 -29.38 21.50
C GLU A 777 -2.47 -27.93 21.11
N LEU A 778 -2.52 -27.63 19.80
CA LEU A 778 -2.85 -26.30 19.29
C LEU A 778 -4.27 -25.85 19.69
N LEU A 779 -5.26 -26.72 19.50
CA LEU A 779 -6.65 -26.44 19.92
C LEU A 779 -6.78 -26.31 21.44
N ARG A 780 -6.07 -27.16 22.20
CA ARG A 780 -6.04 -27.10 23.67
C ARG A 780 -5.48 -25.77 24.17
N ASN A 781 -4.32 -25.35 23.65
CA ASN A 781 -3.67 -24.10 24.03
C ASN A 781 -4.58 -22.89 23.70
N ALA A 782 -5.28 -22.91 22.57
CA ALA A 782 -6.21 -21.84 22.24
C ALA A 782 -7.46 -21.79 23.16
N LEU A 783 -8.03 -22.95 23.51
CA LEU A 783 -9.20 -23.01 24.40
C LEU A 783 -8.85 -22.61 25.83
N THR A 784 -7.66 -22.97 26.30
CA THR A 784 -7.14 -22.54 27.61
C THR A 784 -6.87 -21.04 27.63
N PHE A 785 -6.22 -20.49 26.59
CA PHE A 785 -6.07 -19.06 26.41
C PHE A 785 -7.42 -18.31 26.42
N MET A 786 -8.41 -18.78 25.65
CA MET A 786 -9.77 -18.22 25.64
C MET A 786 -10.47 -18.26 27.01
N ARG A 787 -10.13 -19.21 27.89
CA ARG A 787 -10.68 -19.22 29.27
C ARG A 787 -10.03 -18.14 30.14
N GLU A 788 -8.75 -17.88 29.94
CA GLU A 788 -7.99 -16.85 30.63
C GLU A 788 -8.42 -15.45 30.16
N SER A 789 -8.42 -15.21 28.84
CA SER A 789 -8.83 -13.95 28.19
C SER A 789 -10.35 -13.87 28.00
N GLY A 790 -11.03 -12.85 28.56
CA GLY A 790 -12.51 -12.76 28.51
C GLY A 790 -13.11 -12.29 27.17
N GLY A 791 -12.32 -11.70 26.28
CA GLY A 791 -12.78 -11.06 25.03
C GLY A 791 -12.61 -11.88 23.73
N ILE A 792 -12.39 -13.20 23.82
CA ILE A 792 -12.01 -14.04 22.68
C ILE A 792 -13.05 -15.13 22.40
N ARG A 793 -13.30 -15.39 21.11
CA ARG A 793 -14.05 -16.57 20.63
C ARG A 793 -13.19 -17.46 19.75
N VAL A 794 -13.33 -18.78 19.87
CA VAL A 794 -12.53 -19.77 19.12
C VAL A 794 -13.43 -20.64 18.23
N ALA A 795 -13.06 -20.88 16.98
CA ALA A 795 -13.68 -21.88 16.11
C ALA A 795 -12.65 -22.91 15.63
N PHE A 796 -13.09 -24.15 15.44
CA PHE A 796 -12.28 -25.22 14.88
C PHE A 796 -12.73 -25.55 13.45
N ILE A 797 -11.78 -25.54 12.50
CA ILE A 797 -12.02 -25.83 11.08
C ILE A 797 -11.24 -27.10 10.71
N PRO A 798 -11.91 -28.25 10.51
CA PRO A 798 -11.21 -29.48 10.19
C PRO A 798 -10.65 -29.46 8.77
N ASN A 799 -9.38 -29.82 8.63
CA ASN A 799 -8.66 -29.84 7.35
C ASN A 799 -8.31 -31.28 6.94
N VAL A 800 -9.32 -32.06 6.56
CA VAL A 800 -9.19 -33.48 6.20
C VAL A 800 -10.00 -33.80 4.94
N ASP A 801 -9.52 -34.72 4.10
CA ASP A 801 -10.17 -35.07 2.82
C ASP A 801 -11.47 -35.89 2.96
N GLY A 802 -11.95 -36.10 4.19
CA GLY A 802 -13.22 -36.76 4.48
C GLY A 802 -13.19 -38.30 4.35
N SER A 803 -12.09 -38.90 3.89
CA SER A 803 -11.91 -40.35 3.72
C SER A 803 -11.25 -41.02 4.94
N GLY A 804 -11.89 -40.95 6.12
CA GLY A 804 -11.36 -41.55 7.35
C GLY A 804 -12.44 -42.03 8.33
N GLU A 805 -12.06 -43.01 9.16
CA GLU A 805 -12.83 -43.79 10.17
C GLU A 805 -14.11 -43.10 10.73
N ASP A 806 -15.18 -43.90 10.93
CA ASP A 806 -16.50 -43.46 11.40
C ASP A 806 -16.45 -42.63 12.71
N GLN A 807 -15.46 -42.89 13.58
CA GLN A 807 -15.23 -42.21 14.86
C GLN A 807 -14.05 -41.23 14.84
N SER A 808 -13.86 -40.45 13.77
CA SER A 808 -12.83 -39.40 13.78
C SER A 808 -13.12 -38.30 14.82
N PHE A 809 -12.09 -37.90 15.59
CA PHE A 809 -12.17 -36.85 16.61
C PHE A 809 -12.70 -35.52 16.06
N ASN A 810 -12.40 -35.24 14.78
CA ASN A 810 -12.92 -34.07 14.06
C ASN A 810 -14.47 -34.05 14.04
N LYS A 811 -15.14 -35.20 13.85
CA LYS A 811 -16.61 -35.30 13.87
C LYS A 811 -17.16 -35.10 15.28
N VAL A 812 -16.48 -35.63 16.30
CA VAL A 812 -16.90 -35.52 17.71
C VAL A 812 -16.90 -34.06 18.18
N VAL A 813 -15.83 -33.31 17.88
CA VAL A 813 -15.73 -31.89 18.27
C VAL A 813 -16.77 -31.04 17.54
N LEU A 814 -16.99 -31.28 16.23
CA LEU A 814 -18.04 -30.59 15.48
C LEU A 814 -19.44 -30.91 16.02
N ALA A 815 -19.73 -32.18 16.33
CA ALA A 815 -21.01 -32.58 16.91
C ALA A 815 -21.25 -31.95 18.29
N ALA A 816 -20.22 -31.91 19.14
CA ALA A 816 -20.29 -31.26 20.45
C ALA A 816 -20.63 -29.76 20.34
N LEU A 817 -19.98 -29.04 19.41
CA LEU A 817 -20.24 -27.62 19.15
C LEU A 817 -21.67 -27.30 18.69
N THR A 818 -22.33 -28.25 18.02
CA THR A 818 -23.68 -28.06 17.49
C THR A 818 -24.79 -28.52 18.41
N SER A 819 -24.53 -29.58 19.19
CA SER A 819 -25.56 -30.26 19.99
C SER A 819 -25.62 -29.75 21.42
N LEU A 820 -24.49 -29.31 21.98
CA LEU A 820 -24.38 -28.84 23.36
C LEU A 820 -24.37 -27.30 23.41
N GLU A 821 -24.67 -26.74 24.59
CA GLU A 821 -24.50 -25.31 24.83
C GLU A 821 -23.00 -24.93 24.81
N PRO A 822 -22.57 -23.75 24.30
CA PRO A 822 -21.15 -23.42 24.14
C PRO A 822 -20.29 -23.58 25.41
N ALA A 823 -20.86 -23.27 26.58
CA ALA A 823 -20.20 -23.41 27.88
C ALA A 823 -19.98 -24.88 28.30
N GLU A 824 -20.88 -25.79 27.90
CA GLU A 824 -20.77 -27.22 28.17
C GLU A 824 -19.87 -27.89 27.13
N ALA A 825 -20.01 -27.50 25.86
CA ALA A 825 -19.17 -27.95 24.76
C ALA A 825 -17.68 -27.64 25.02
N THR A 826 -17.35 -26.43 25.50
CA THR A 826 -15.98 -26.07 25.86
C THR A 826 -15.40 -26.95 26.96
N LYS A 827 -16.15 -27.20 28.04
CA LYS A 827 -15.71 -28.06 29.14
C LYS A 827 -15.47 -29.49 28.67
N TYR A 828 -16.42 -30.05 27.92
CA TYR A 828 -16.31 -31.40 27.39
C TYR A 828 -15.13 -31.55 26.42
N VAL A 829 -14.94 -30.62 25.49
CA VAL A 829 -13.83 -30.68 24.52
C VAL A 829 -12.47 -30.50 25.20
N VAL A 830 -12.35 -29.63 26.21
CA VAL A 830 -11.10 -29.50 26.97
C VAL A 830 -10.77 -30.79 27.73
N GLN A 831 -11.75 -31.39 28.42
CA GLN A 831 -11.56 -32.68 29.09
C GLN A 831 -11.16 -33.78 28.10
N LEU A 832 -11.82 -33.83 26.94
CA LEU A 832 -11.47 -34.77 25.88
C LEU A 832 -10.04 -34.56 25.39
N LEU A 833 -9.57 -33.33 25.24
CA LEU A 833 -8.21 -33.02 24.78
C LEU A 833 -7.12 -33.26 25.84
N GLU A 834 -7.47 -33.29 27.13
CA GLU A 834 -6.54 -33.56 28.24
C GLU A 834 -6.25 -35.06 28.44
N ASP A 835 -7.18 -35.94 28.06
CA ASP A 835 -7.01 -37.39 28.21
C ASP A 835 -6.15 -38.01 27.08
N GLU A 836 -4.82 -37.93 27.21
CA GLU A 836 -3.89 -38.51 26.23
C GLU A 836 -3.99 -40.04 26.10
N GLY A 837 -4.38 -40.75 27.17
CA GLY A 837 -4.43 -42.23 27.16
C GLY A 837 -5.53 -42.79 26.27
N CYS A 838 -6.68 -42.12 26.28
CA CYS A 838 -7.85 -42.33 25.43
C CYS A 838 -7.53 -42.18 23.92
N HIS A 839 -6.69 -41.20 23.61
CA HIS A 839 -6.29 -40.87 22.23
C HIS A 839 -5.35 -41.88 21.59
N GLU A 840 -4.42 -42.43 22.38
CA GLU A 840 -3.45 -43.43 21.92
C GLU A 840 -4.11 -44.80 21.71
N ARG A 841 -5.13 -45.13 22.52
CA ARG A 841 -5.88 -46.38 22.46
C ARG A 841 -7.09 -46.34 21.52
N LYS A 842 -7.50 -45.14 21.07
CA LYS A 842 -8.70 -44.89 20.25
C LYS A 842 -10.02 -45.39 20.89
N ASP A 843 -10.13 -45.37 22.21
CA ASP A 843 -11.24 -45.92 22.99
C ASP A 843 -11.98 -44.88 23.83
N CYS A 844 -12.06 -43.65 23.32
CA CYS A 844 -12.64 -42.54 24.06
C CYS A 844 -14.14 -42.68 24.35
N GLU A 845 -14.53 -42.40 25.61
CA GLU A 845 -15.92 -42.34 26.03
C GLU A 845 -16.62 -41.13 25.39
N ILE A 846 -17.29 -41.37 24.27
CA ILE A 846 -18.10 -40.36 23.59
C ILE A 846 -19.49 -40.32 24.25
N LEU A 847 -19.98 -39.11 24.53
CA LEU A 847 -21.37 -38.91 25.01
C LEU A 847 -22.37 -39.63 24.07
N PRO A 848 -23.26 -40.50 24.61
CA PRO A 848 -24.22 -41.27 23.80
C PRO A 848 -25.11 -40.42 22.89
N GLU A 849 -25.38 -39.17 23.28
CA GLU A 849 -26.17 -38.19 22.54
C GLU A 849 -25.49 -37.71 21.25
N LEU A 850 -24.16 -37.80 21.15
CA LEU A 850 -23.38 -37.34 19.99
C LEU A 850 -23.24 -38.43 18.91
N VAL A 851 -23.31 -39.71 19.29
CA VAL A 851 -23.09 -40.85 18.40
C VAL A 851 -24.03 -40.86 17.17
N PRO A 852 -25.35 -40.55 17.28
CA PRO A 852 -26.24 -40.49 16.13
C PRO A 852 -25.94 -39.34 15.17
N ALA A 853 -25.26 -38.29 15.65
CA ALA A 853 -24.98 -37.08 14.89
C ALA A 853 -23.71 -37.20 14.02
N LEU A 854 -22.79 -38.11 14.36
CA LEU A 854 -21.48 -38.26 13.71
C LEU A 854 -21.58 -38.50 12.18
N ASN A 855 -22.52 -39.34 11.75
CA ASN A 855 -22.71 -39.65 10.32
C ASN A 855 -23.21 -38.45 9.51
N LYS A 856 -23.88 -37.47 10.16
CA LYS A 856 -24.37 -36.26 9.49
C LYS A 856 -23.25 -35.26 9.19
N TYR A 857 -22.06 -35.40 9.79
CA TYR A 857 -20.98 -34.42 9.66
C TYR A 857 -19.90 -34.80 8.64
N GLU A 858 -20.02 -35.94 7.95
CA GLU A 858 -19.05 -36.32 6.90
C GLU A 858 -18.99 -35.29 5.76
N TRP A 859 -20.14 -34.78 5.33
CA TRP A 859 -20.19 -33.75 4.30
C TRP A 859 -19.63 -32.40 4.77
N VAL A 860 -19.73 -32.10 6.07
CA VAL A 860 -19.14 -30.88 6.66
C VAL A 860 -17.62 -30.93 6.59
N LEU A 861 -17.01 -32.12 6.76
CA LEU A 861 -15.57 -32.31 6.54
C LEU A 861 -15.17 -32.06 5.08
N LYS A 862 -15.97 -32.54 4.13
CA LYS A 862 -15.74 -32.29 2.69
C LYS A 862 -15.88 -30.80 2.37
N ALA A 863 -16.89 -30.13 2.92
CA ALA A 863 -17.10 -28.69 2.75
C ALA A 863 -15.99 -27.84 3.40
N SER A 864 -15.55 -28.20 4.62
CA SER A 864 -14.45 -27.51 5.31
C SER A 864 -13.13 -27.72 4.58
N ARG A 865 -12.91 -28.89 3.96
CA ARG A 865 -11.75 -29.13 3.12
C ARG A 865 -11.70 -28.22 1.89
N VAL A 866 -12.83 -28.05 1.20
CA VAL A 866 -12.95 -27.13 0.06
C VAL A 866 -12.61 -25.69 0.51
N LEU A 867 -13.12 -25.28 1.67
CA LEU A 867 -12.84 -23.96 2.26
C LEU A 867 -11.35 -23.79 2.62
N CYS A 868 -10.74 -24.79 3.25
CA CYS A 868 -9.30 -24.77 3.57
C CYS A 868 -8.43 -24.70 2.30
N ALA A 869 -8.80 -25.44 1.24
CA ALA A 869 -8.07 -25.46 -0.02
C ALA A 869 -8.18 -24.13 -0.78
N ARG A 870 -9.41 -23.65 -1.00
CA ARG A 870 -9.70 -22.47 -1.83
C ARG A 870 -9.40 -21.17 -1.09
N SER A 871 -9.86 -21.05 0.15
CA SER A 871 -9.85 -19.78 0.87
C SER A 871 -8.61 -19.62 1.75
N LEU A 872 -8.24 -20.66 2.52
CA LEU A 872 -7.07 -20.60 3.41
C LEU A 872 -5.76 -20.97 2.71
N LYS A 873 -5.81 -21.52 1.49
CA LYS A 873 -4.67 -22.05 0.73
C LYS A 873 -3.85 -23.10 1.49
N LEU A 874 -4.52 -23.89 2.35
CA LEU A 874 -3.92 -24.95 3.15
C LEU A 874 -4.02 -26.31 2.44
N ARG A 875 -2.94 -27.10 2.52
CA ARG A 875 -2.95 -28.50 2.04
C ARG A 875 -3.64 -29.41 3.05
N GLY A 876 -4.05 -30.59 2.61
CA GLY A 876 -4.68 -31.58 3.48
C GLY A 876 -3.82 -31.87 4.71
N SER A 877 -4.43 -31.86 5.90
CA SER A 877 -3.80 -32.13 7.19
C SER A 877 -2.70 -31.14 7.63
N GLU A 878 -2.56 -29.99 6.98
CA GLU A 878 -1.76 -28.86 7.48
C GLU A 878 -2.52 -28.10 8.57
N ARG A 879 -1.76 -27.52 9.50
CA ARG A 879 -2.28 -26.77 10.65
C ARG A 879 -1.94 -25.29 10.54
N ALA A 880 -2.89 -24.43 10.88
CA ALA A 880 -2.72 -22.98 10.88
C ALA A 880 -3.63 -22.33 11.94
N VAL A 881 -3.19 -21.17 12.44
CA VAL A 881 -3.98 -20.30 13.32
C VAL A 881 -4.41 -19.08 12.52
N ILE A 882 -5.68 -18.74 12.56
CA ILE A 882 -6.21 -17.52 11.96
C ILE A 882 -6.70 -16.61 13.09
N HIS A 883 -6.08 -15.45 13.26
CA HIS A 883 -6.46 -14.47 14.29
C HIS A 883 -6.96 -13.18 13.64
N ASN A 884 -8.23 -12.84 13.85
CA ASN A 884 -8.89 -11.69 13.22
C ASN A 884 -8.60 -11.60 11.71
N ALA A 885 -8.81 -12.72 11.01
CA ALA A 885 -8.53 -12.92 9.59
C ALA A 885 -7.04 -12.97 9.19
N ARG A 886 -6.06 -12.72 10.08
CA ARG A 886 -4.64 -12.94 9.80
C ARG A 886 -4.31 -14.44 9.85
N VAL A 887 -3.77 -15.00 8.77
CA VAL A 887 -3.34 -16.40 8.69
C VAL A 887 -1.90 -16.54 9.20
N ILE A 888 -1.70 -17.40 10.18
CA ILE A 888 -0.41 -17.76 10.77
C ILE A 888 -0.21 -19.27 10.56
N GLY A 889 0.63 -19.61 9.57
CA GLY A 889 0.88 -20.98 9.15
C GLY A 889 1.06 -21.07 7.63
N PRO A 890 1.19 -22.29 7.07
CA PRO A 890 1.13 -23.58 7.75
C PRO A 890 2.35 -23.84 8.65
N PHE A 891 2.12 -24.44 9.83
CA PHE A 891 3.21 -24.80 10.75
C PHE A 891 3.91 -26.10 10.34
N ASN A 892 5.23 -26.16 10.51
CA ASN A 892 6.03 -27.36 10.24
C ASN A 892 5.79 -28.47 11.28
N LYS A 893 6.14 -29.73 10.97
CA LYS A 893 5.93 -30.94 11.81
C LYS A 893 6.70 -30.98 13.17
N GLY A 894 7.25 -29.86 13.62
CA GLY A 894 7.95 -29.74 14.90
C GLY A 894 7.87 -28.33 15.50
N GLU A 895 7.08 -27.44 14.90
CA GLU A 895 6.89 -26.07 15.32
C GLU A 895 5.72 -26.02 16.32
N SER A 896 5.96 -25.68 17.58
CA SER A 896 4.90 -25.57 18.58
C SER A 896 4.41 -24.13 18.69
N PHE A 897 3.12 -23.97 19.01
CA PHE A 897 2.50 -22.68 19.31
C PHE A 897 1.91 -22.74 20.72
N SER A 898 2.57 -22.03 21.63
CA SER A 898 2.33 -22.06 23.07
C SER A 898 1.28 -21.01 23.50
N LEU A 899 0.92 -21.02 24.79
CA LEU A 899 0.04 -20.00 25.38
C LEU A 899 0.62 -18.59 25.31
N GLU A 900 1.92 -18.46 25.55
CA GLU A 900 2.64 -17.19 25.48
C GLU A 900 2.61 -16.60 24.06
N ASP A 901 2.58 -17.46 23.03
CA ASP A 901 2.46 -17.02 21.63
C ASP A 901 1.07 -16.44 21.34
N PHE A 902 0.01 -16.97 21.95
CA PHE A 902 -1.33 -16.39 21.86
C PHE A 902 -1.41 -15.03 22.58
N ALA A 903 -0.79 -14.92 23.76
CA ALA A 903 -0.71 -13.65 24.48
C ALA A 903 0.10 -12.59 23.72
N LEU A 904 1.19 -13.00 23.07
CA LEU A 904 1.96 -12.15 22.16
C LEU A 904 1.10 -11.67 20.99
N LEU A 905 0.35 -12.59 20.38
CA LEU A 905 -0.51 -12.31 19.24
C LEU A 905 -1.65 -11.33 19.59
N GLU A 906 -2.25 -11.47 20.77
CA GLU A 906 -3.24 -10.53 21.30
C GLU A 906 -2.62 -9.14 21.48
N ARG A 907 -1.48 -9.03 22.16
CA ARG A 907 -0.80 -7.76 22.39
C ARG A 907 -0.41 -7.06 21.09
N TYR A 908 0.21 -7.80 20.18
CA TYR A 908 0.59 -7.30 18.86
C TYR A 908 -0.64 -6.80 18.09
N SER A 909 -1.73 -7.58 18.07
CA SER A 909 -2.95 -7.21 17.38
C SER A 909 -3.62 -5.96 17.96
N ASN A 910 -3.60 -5.81 19.29
CA ASN A 910 -4.13 -4.63 19.96
C ASN A 910 -3.29 -3.37 19.64
N GLN A 911 -1.96 -3.49 19.61
CA GLN A 911 -1.08 -2.39 19.23
C GLN A 911 -1.26 -1.95 17.76
N VAL A 912 -1.44 -2.90 16.83
CA VAL A 912 -1.58 -2.60 15.40
C VAL A 912 -2.93 -1.97 15.07
N TYR A 913 -4.03 -2.57 15.54
CA TYR A 913 -5.39 -2.10 15.19
C TYR A 913 -6.39 -2.08 16.35
N GLY A 914 -6.28 -2.96 17.36
CA GLY A 914 -7.29 -3.10 18.40
C GLY A 914 -7.52 -1.81 19.22
N ASP A 915 -6.45 -1.19 19.71
CA ASP A 915 -6.51 0.02 20.54
C ASP A 915 -7.08 1.19 19.73
N LYS A 916 -6.58 1.39 18.50
CA LYS A 916 -7.01 2.47 17.58
C LYS A 916 -8.48 2.32 17.19
N LEU A 917 -8.93 1.11 16.87
CA LEU A 917 -10.33 0.84 16.52
C LEU A 917 -11.24 0.99 17.74
N SER A 918 -10.80 0.51 18.91
CA SER A 918 -11.56 0.66 20.15
C SER A 918 -11.72 2.14 20.51
N GLU A 919 -10.67 2.95 20.36
CA GLU A 919 -10.70 4.39 20.61
C GLU A 919 -11.70 5.09 19.70
N LEU A 920 -11.65 4.85 18.38
CA LEU A 920 -12.60 5.46 17.45
C LEU A 920 -14.06 5.02 17.70
N LEU A 921 -14.29 3.74 17.97
CA LEU A 921 -15.64 3.21 18.20
C LEU A 921 -16.18 3.64 19.58
N HIS A 922 -15.33 3.86 20.59
CA HIS A 922 -15.73 4.30 21.93
C HIS A 922 -15.80 5.83 22.09
N GLN A 923 -14.95 6.61 21.42
CA GLN A 923 -15.02 8.08 21.45
C GLN A 923 -16.36 8.59 20.94
N ASN A 924 -16.92 7.96 19.89
CA ASN A 924 -18.26 8.28 19.39
C ASN A 924 -19.37 8.00 20.43
N LYS A 925 -19.19 7.05 21.36
CA LYS A 925 -20.14 6.80 22.46
C LYS A 925 -20.08 7.86 23.58
N LYS A 926 -18.95 8.55 23.78
CA LYS A 926 -18.80 9.57 24.84
C LYS A 926 -19.30 10.95 24.41
N LEU A 927 -19.19 11.28 23.13
CA LEU A 927 -19.68 12.55 22.57
C LEU A 927 -21.22 12.64 22.54
N SER A 928 -21.91 11.51 22.35
CA SER A 928 -23.39 11.43 22.34
C SER A 928 -24.08 11.79 23.67
N ASN A 929 -23.37 11.78 24.80
CA ASN A 929 -23.99 12.12 26.09
C ASN A 929 -24.15 13.64 26.32
N ASN A 930 -23.57 14.49 25.46
CA ASN A 930 -23.71 15.94 25.55
C ASN A 930 -24.15 16.50 24.19
N VAL A 931 -25.43 16.92 24.13
CA VAL A 931 -26.15 17.55 23.01
C VAL A 931 -26.89 16.58 22.09
N LEU A 932 -28.20 16.79 22.04
CA LEU A 932 -29.19 16.15 21.17
C LEU A 932 -28.95 16.58 19.71
N ASP A 933 -28.07 15.88 19.00
CA ASP A 933 -28.14 15.79 17.54
C ASP A 933 -28.63 14.37 17.20
N ASP A 934 -29.90 14.27 16.79
CA ASP A 934 -30.65 13.03 16.55
C ASP A 934 -30.21 12.24 15.29
N ASP A 935 -29.06 12.57 14.67
CA ASP A 935 -28.63 12.01 13.37
C ASP A 935 -27.38 11.11 13.41
N ASP A 936 -26.71 10.93 14.56
CA ASP A 936 -25.58 10.01 14.68
C ASP A 936 -26.02 8.67 15.32
N ASP A 937 -26.75 7.86 14.53
CA ASP A 937 -27.11 6.47 14.88
C ASP A 937 -25.84 5.67 15.25
N ILE A 938 -25.64 5.46 16.55
CA ILE A 938 -24.58 4.62 17.11
C ILE A 938 -24.86 3.18 16.69
N THR A 939 -24.22 2.73 15.62
CA THR A 939 -24.27 1.32 15.20
C THR A 939 -23.43 0.48 16.15
N ASP A 940 -24.08 -0.31 17.02
CA ASP A 940 -23.40 -1.41 17.70
C ASP A 940 -22.98 -2.44 16.65
N ILE A 941 -21.73 -2.35 16.20
CA ILE A 941 -21.15 -3.27 15.21
C ILE A 941 -21.16 -4.69 15.78
N SER A 942 -21.79 -5.63 15.07
CA SER A 942 -21.79 -7.05 15.42
C SER A 942 -20.37 -7.63 15.43
N THR A 943 -20.12 -8.69 16.19
CA THR A 943 -18.79 -9.35 16.25
C THR A 943 -18.29 -9.79 14.88
N ASP A 944 -19.19 -10.20 13.99
CA ASP A 944 -18.85 -10.63 12.63
C ASP A 944 -18.53 -9.44 11.73
N ASN A 945 -19.26 -8.33 11.87
CA ASN A 945 -18.94 -7.10 11.15
C ASN A 945 -17.62 -6.50 11.66
N TYR A 946 -17.33 -6.62 12.96
CA TYR A 946 -16.04 -6.20 13.53
C TYR A 946 -14.87 -7.01 12.94
N LEU A 947 -15.03 -8.33 12.81
CA LEU A 947 -14.06 -9.20 12.12
C LEU A 947 -13.86 -8.78 10.66
N LYS A 948 -14.94 -8.49 9.92
CA LYS A 948 -14.87 -8.03 8.52
C LYS A 948 -14.20 -6.67 8.39
N VAL A 949 -14.47 -5.74 9.30
CA VAL A 949 -13.81 -4.42 9.34
C VAL A 949 -12.31 -4.60 9.56
N ILE A 950 -11.89 -5.46 10.51
CA ILE A 950 -10.48 -5.74 10.72
C ILE A 950 -9.85 -6.39 9.49
N SER A 951 -10.50 -7.40 8.88
CA SER A 951 -9.93 -8.08 7.70
C SER A 951 -9.71 -7.11 6.54
N VAL A 952 -10.62 -6.16 6.36
CA VAL A 952 -10.54 -5.16 5.29
C VAL A 952 -9.49 -4.10 5.59
N LEU A 953 -9.39 -3.65 6.84
CA LEU A 953 -8.49 -2.57 7.21
C LEU A 953 -7.04 -3.04 7.39
N ALA A 954 -6.83 -4.22 7.99
CA ALA A 954 -5.51 -4.78 8.25
C ALA A 954 -4.87 -5.42 7.00
N SER A 955 -5.66 -5.78 5.98
CA SER A 955 -5.13 -6.24 4.68
C SER A 955 -4.56 -5.12 3.82
N ARG A 956 -4.81 -3.85 4.17
CA ARG A 956 -4.29 -2.69 3.43
C ARG A 956 -2.77 -2.58 3.62
N SER A 957 -2.10 -2.05 2.60
CA SER A 957 -0.70 -1.68 2.74
C SER A 957 -0.57 -0.63 3.85
N PRO A 958 0.35 -0.83 4.83
CA PRO A 958 0.57 0.18 5.86
C PRO A 958 1.17 1.41 5.18
N ARG A 959 0.43 2.52 5.24
CA ARG A 959 0.86 3.82 4.71
C ARG A 959 0.72 4.84 5.81
N VAL A 960 1.71 5.73 5.90
CA VAL A 960 1.63 6.89 6.79
C VAL A 960 0.49 7.77 6.30
N ARG A 961 -0.49 8.00 7.17
CA ARG A 961 -1.65 8.84 6.90
C ARG A 961 -1.61 10.05 7.82
N THR A 962 -1.56 11.22 7.22
CA THR A 962 -1.46 12.50 7.90
C THR A 962 -2.86 13.07 8.09
N PRO A 963 -3.35 13.22 9.33
CA PRO A 963 -4.62 13.88 9.58
C PRO A 963 -4.52 15.37 9.27
N LEU A 964 -5.65 15.99 8.91
CA LEU A 964 -5.72 17.43 8.73
C LEU A 964 -5.51 18.16 10.08
N PRO A 965 -4.76 19.28 10.10
CA PRO A 965 -4.58 20.09 11.31
C PRO A 965 -5.91 20.57 11.90
N SER A 966 -6.05 20.44 13.22
CA SER A 966 -7.20 21.01 13.93
C SER A 966 -7.11 22.54 13.96
N GLY A 967 -8.15 23.23 13.48
CA GLY A 967 -8.26 24.69 13.57
C GLY A 967 -8.10 25.46 12.26
N LEU A 968 -8.07 24.78 11.11
CA LEU A 968 -8.19 25.42 9.78
C LEU A 968 -9.53 26.14 9.64
N ARG A 969 -9.50 27.31 8.99
CA ARG A 969 -10.72 28.06 8.61
C ARG A 969 -11.11 27.70 7.18
N THR A 970 -12.41 27.58 6.93
CA THR A 970 -12.95 27.06 5.65
C THR A 970 -14.01 27.96 5.03
N ASP A 971 -14.21 29.17 5.55
CA ASP A 971 -15.37 30.01 5.20
C ASP A 971 -15.22 30.67 3.81
N HIS A 972 -14.00 31.04 3.42
CA HIS A 972 -13.73 31.79 2.20
C HIS A 972 -12.55 31.27 1.37
N SER A 973 -11.66 30.44 1.93
CA SER A 973 -10.41 30.02 1.26
C SER A 973 -10.42 28.59 0.68
N VAL A 974 -11.51 27.85 0.93
CA VAL A 974 -11.60 26.41 0.63
C VAL A 974 -12.73 26.15 -0.35
N ILE A 975 -12.42 25.33 -1.36
CA ILE A 975 -13.37 24.85 -2.35
C ILE A 975 -13.75 23.43 -1.96
N GLU A 976 -14.97 23.25 -1.49
CA GLU A 976 -15.52 21.94 -1.18
C GLU A 976 -16.39 21.43 -2.33
N LEU A 977 -15.98 20.32 -2.94
CA LEU A 977 -16.73 19.66 -3.98
C LEU A 977 -17.28 18.33 -3.45
N PRO A 978 -18.61 18.16 -3.35
CA PRO A 978 -19.22 16.93 -2.88
C PRO A 978 -19.02 15.78 -3.88
N PRO A 979 -19.17 14.52 -3.41
CA PRO A 979 -19.17 13.35 -4.28
C PRO A 979 -20.26 13.44 -5.36
N LEU A 980 -19.97 12.88 -6.55
CA LEU A 980 -20.92 12.86 -7.67
C LEU A 980 -22.04 11.85 -7.45
N TYR A 981 -21.74 10.74 -6.77
CA TYR A 981 -22.69 9.67 -6.48
C TYR A 981 -22.89 9.60 -4.98
N GLU A 982 -24.04 10.05 -4.48
CA GLU A 982 -24.31 10.02 -3.05
C GLU A 982 -24.35 8.56 -2.54
N ASP A 983 -25.06 7.66 -3.22
CA ASP A 983 -25.25 6.26 -2.78
C ASP A 983 -23.99 5.39 -2.82
N GLU A 984 -22.86 5.91 -3.30
CA GLU A 984 -21.58 5.21 -3.34
C GLU A 984 -20.64 5.76 -2.27
N ALA A 985 -19.71 4.92 -1.80
CA ALA A 985 -18.67 5.39 -0.91
C ALA A 985 -17.75 6.38 -1.63
N ALA A 986 -17.24 7.37 -0.89
CA ALA A 986 -16.50 8.50 -1.47
C ALA A 986 -15.09 8.61 -0.88
N VAL A 987 -14.09 8.62 -1.75
CA VAL A 987 -12.68 8.85 -1.35
C VAL A 987 -12.50 10.32 -0.95
N GLU A 988 -11.76 10.58 0.11
CA GLU A 988 -11.42 11.93 0.52
C GLU A 988 -10.12 12.37 -0.17
N ILE A 989 -10.17 13.44 -0.96
CA ILE A 989 -9.01 14.03 -1.62
C ILE A 989 -8.86 15.45 -1.09
N VAL A 990 -7.70 15.74 -0.50
CA VAL A 990 -7.34 17.10 -0.08
C VAL A 990 -6.18 17.57 -0.93
N ALA A 991 -6.35 18.71 -1.58
CA ALA A 991 -5.30 19.35 -2.37
C ALA A 991 -5.05 20.76 -1.81
N VAL A 992 -3.80 21.10 -1.56
CA VAL A 992 -3.36 22.46 -1.22
C VAL A 992 -2.53 22.94 -2.40
N VAL A 993 -2.96 24.01 -3.07
CA VAL A 993 -2.33 24.44 -4.33
C VAL A 993 -2.42 25.97 -4.47
N ASP A 994 -1.36 26.60 -5.00
CA ASP A 994 -1.44 27.96 -5.55
C ASP A 994 -1.87 27.88 -7.03
N PRO A 995 -2.98 28.50 -7.46
CA PRO A 995 -3.39 28.55 -8.87
C PRO A 995 -2.31 29.02 -9.86
N ALA A 996 -1.35 29.82 -9.38
CA ALA A 996 -0.23 30.33 -10.14
C ALA A 996 1.06 29.49 -9.99
N SER A 997 0.96 28.21 -9.59
CA SER A 997 2.12 27.30 -9.45
C SER A 997 2.22 26.28 -10.59
N ALA A 998 3.42 25.72 -10.79
CA ALA A 998 3.63 24.62 -11.75
C ALA A 998 2.84 23.36 -11.34
N ALA A 999 2.73 23.08 -10.04
CA ALA A 999 1.93 21.98 -9.52
C ALA A 999 0.45 22.09 -9.91
N ALA A 1000 -0.13 23.30 -9.91
CA ALA A 1000 -1.51 23.51 -10.35
C ALA A 1000 -1.74 23.09 -11.81
N GLN A 1001 -0.76 23.30 -12.68
CA GLN A 1001 -0.84 22.94 -14.10
C GLN A 1001 -1.05 21.43 -14.30
N ARG A 1002 -0.47 20.62 -13.40
CA ARG A 1002 -0.56 19.15 -13.37
C ARG A 1002 -1.76 18.64 -12.59
N LEU A 1003 -1.94 19.16 -11.36
CA LEU A 1003 -2.94 18.68 -10.42
C LEU A 1003 -4.36 19.01 -10.85
N ALA A 1004 -4.62 20.21 -11.37
CA ALA A 1004 -6.00 20.61 -11.67
C ALA A 1004 -6.69 19.70 -12.72
N PRO A 1005 -6.04 19.36 -13.87
CA PRO A 1005 -6.60 18.38 -14.82
C PRO A 1005 -6.74 16.99 -14.21
N LEU A 1006 -5.77 16.57 -13.40
CA LEU A 1006 -5.79 15.27 -12.74
C LEU A 1006 -6.98 15.16 -11.77
N LEU A 1007 -7.19 16.15 -10.92
CA LEU A 1007 -8.31 16.21 -9.96
C LEU A 1007 -9.66 16.17 -10.67
N LEU A 1008 -9.80 16.83 -11.83
CA LEU A 1008 -11.01 16.78 -12.64
C LEU A 1008 -11.28 15.38 -13.20
N VAL A 1009 -10.24 14.68 -13.67
CA VAL A 1009 -10.37 13.29 -14.14
C VAL A 1009 -10.69 12.35 -12.98
N LEU A 1010 -9.98 12.48 -11.86
CA LEU A 1010 -10.19 11.66 -10.66
C LEU A 1010 -11.61 11.81 -10.12
N ARG A 1011 -12.20 13.01 -10.12
CA ARG A 1011 -13.58 13.20 -9.68
C ARG A 1011 -14.62 12.49 -10.54
N ARG A 1012 -14.34 12.27 -11.83
CA ARG A 1012 -15.24 11.53 -12.73
C ARG A 1012 -15.07 10.02 -12.60
N VAL A 1013 -13.84 9.58 -12.37
CA VAL A 1013 -13.48 8.16 -12.32
C VAL A 1013 -13.78 7.59 -10.93
N VAL A 1014 -13.31 8.27 -9.90
CA VAL A 1014 -13.49 7.92 -8.49
C VAL A 1014 -14.59 8.79 -7.92
N ASN A 1015 -15.53 8.18 -7.20
CA ASN A 1015 -16.46 8.97 -6.41
C ASN A 1015 -15.64 9.58 -5.25
N CYS A 1016 -15.44 10.89 -5.25
CA CYS A 1016 -14.59 11.54 -4.24
C CYS A 1016 -15.19 12.85 -3.72
N ARG A 1017 -14.94 13.13 -2.44
CA ARG A 1017 -15.09 14.45 -1.85
C ARG A 1017 -13.75 15.16 -2.01
N LEU A 1018 -13.73 16.27 -2.73
CA LEU A 1018 -12.53 17.05 -2.98
C LEU A 1018 -12.56 18.33 -2.16
N GLN A 1019 -11.56 18.50 -1.29
CA GLN A 1019 -11.30 19.74 -0.58
C GLN A 1019 -10.05 20.39 -1.18
N LEU A 1020 -10.23 21.51 -1.87
CA LEU A 1020 -9.14 22.26 -2.48
C LEU A 1020 -8.89 23.53 -1.65
N PHE A 1021 -7.76 23.55 -0.94
CA PHE A 1021 -7.25 24.70 -0.20
C PHE A 1021 -6.38 25.54 -1.13
N LEU A 1022 -6.74 26.81 -1.29
CA LEU A 1022 -5.92 27.73 -2.05
C LEU A 1022 -4.79 28.26 -1.16
N ASN A 1023 -3.54 28.03 -1.55
CA ASN A 1023 -2.35 28.48 -0.80
C ASN A 1023 -1.47 29.45 -1.63
N PRO A 1024 -2.04 30.59 -2.10
CA PRO A 1024 -1.30 31.54 -2.92
C PRO A 1024 -0.19 32.26 -2.17
N GLN A 1025 0.88 32.62 -2.88
CA GLN A 1025 1.89 33.54 -2.36
C GLN A 1025 1.33 34.97 -2.24
N ASP A 1026 1.53 35.63 -1.09
CA ASP A 1026 0.99 36.97 -0.84
C ASP A 1026 1.61 38.05 -1.74
N LYS A 1027 2.94 37.96 -1.97
CA LYS A 1027 3.70 38.89 -2.81
C LYS A 1027 4.70 38.14 -3.69
N ASN A 1028 4.48 38.19 -5.00
CA ASN A 1028 5.40 37.65 -5.99
C ASN A 1028 6.49 38.65 -6.36
N SER A 1029 7.74 38.17 -6.48
CA SER A 1029 8.87 38.98 -6.93
C SER A 1029 9.01 39.04 -8.46
N ASP A 1030 8.52 38.02 -9.14
CA ASP A 1030 8.55 37.84 -10.59
C ASP A 1030 7.25 37.16 -11.03
N MET A 1031 7.02 37.06 -12.34
CA MET A 1031 5.92 36.31 -12.92
C MET A 1031 5.99 34.84 -12.47
N PRO A 1032 4.94 34.32 -11.80
CA PRO A 1032 4.99 33.00 -11.16
C PRO A 1032 4.98 31.84 -12.17
N LEU A 1033 4.29 31.96 -13.30
CA LEU A 1033 4.30 30.98 -14.40
C LEU A 1033 4.68 31.63 -15.74
N LYS A 1034 5.69 31.07 -16.40
CA LYS A 1034 6.23 31.54 -17.70
C LYS A 1034 6.06 30.51 -18.83
N SER A 1035 5.11 29.59 -18.68
CA SER A 1035 4.87 28.51 -19.63
C SER A 1035 3.39 28.24 -19.85
N PHE A 1036 3.09 27.66 -21.02
CA PHE A 1036 1.80 27.05 -21.31
C PHE A 1036 1.91 25.56 -21.07
N TYR A 1037 0.87 24.96 -20.49
CA TYR A 1037 0.91 23.55 -20.13
C TYR A 1037 -0.33 22.80 -20.59
N ARG A 1038 -0.18 21.53 -20.98
CA ARG A 1038 -1.29 20.61 -21.23
C ARG A 1038 -0.97 19.26 -20.63
N TYR A 1039 -1.86 18.78 -19.77
CA TYR A 1039 -1.81 17.42 -19.26
C TYR A 1039 -2.65 16.50 -20.14
N VAL A 1040 -2.06 15.40 -20.61
CA VAL A 1040 -2.71 14.44 -21.51
C VAL A 1040 -3.27 13.29 -20.67
N LEU A 1041 -4.53 13.40 -20.28
CA LEU A 1041 -5.25 12.36 -19.53
C LEU A 1041 -6.73 12.40 -19.89
N GLU A 1042 -7.30 11.23 -20.20
CA GLU A 1042 -8.71 11.06 -20.51
C GLU A 1042 -9.32 10.02 -19.55
N PRO A 1043 -10.60 10.14 -19.16
CA PRO A 1043 -11.21 9.22 -18.20
C PRO A 1043 -11.60 7.85 -18.79
N GLU A 1044 -11.79 7.76 -20.12
CA GLU A 1044 -12.26 6.56 -20.82
C GLU A 1044 -11.74 6.55 -22.27
N LEU A 1045 -11.71 5.37 -22.90
CA LEU A 1045 -11.37 5.23 -24.31
C LEU A 1045 -12.36 5.98 -25.22
N GLN A 1046 -11.83 6.73 -26.17
CA GLN A 1046 -12.64 7.51 -27.11
C GLN A 1046 -12.77 6.79 -28.46
N PHE A 1047 -13.99 6.78 -29.00
CA PHE A 1047 -14.33 6.17 -30.30
C PHE A 1047 -14.84 7.22 -31.28
N ASN A 1048 -14.56 7.03 -32.56
CA ASN A 1048 -15.12 7.88 -33.60
C ASN A 1048 -16.58 7.49 -33.91
N SER A 1049 -17.27 8.27 -34.75
CA SER A 1049 -18.66 7.99 -35.17
C SER A 1049 -18.82 6.67 -35.93
N ALA A 1050 -17.73 6.11 -36.46
CA ALA A 1050 -17.71 4.81 -37.14
C ALA A 1050 -17.45 3.63 -36.19
N GLY A 1051 -17.29 3.87 -34.88
CA GLY A 1051 -17.03 2.83 -33.88
C GLY A 1051 -15.58 2.32 -33.81
N VAL A 1052 -14.66 2.96 -34.55
CA VAL A 1052 -13.23 2.67 -34.50
C VAL A 1052 -12.61 3.45 -33.34
N GLN A 1053 -11.71 2.80 -32.60
CA GLN A 1053 -10.99 3.44 -31.51
C GLN A 1053 -10.17 4.62 -32.06
N THR A 1054 -10.32 5.80 -31.46
CA THR A 1054 -9.46 6.93 -31.82
C THR A 1054 -8.03 6.61 -31.40
N GLY A 1055 -7.04 7.20 -32.08
CA GLY A 1055 -5.63 6.87 -31.84
C GLY A 1055 -5.12 7.18 -30.42
N GLY A 1056 -5.95 7.65 -29.48
CA GLY A 1056 -5.57 8.00 -28.11
C GLY A 1056 -5.40 9.51 -27.89
N ALA A 1057 -5.23 9.89 -26.62
CA ALA A 1057 -5.17 11.28 -26.16
C ALA A 1057 -4.02 12.07 -26.79
N ILE A 1058 -4.28 13.34 -27.10
CA ILE A 1058 -3.31 14.25 -27.74
C ILE A 1058 -3.30 15.59 -27.00
N ALA A 1059 -2.14 16.23 -26.93
CA ALA A 1059 -2.08 17.61 -26.48
C ALA A 1059 -2.25 18.55 -27.66
N ARG A 1060 -3.17 19.50 -27.48
CA ARG A 1060 -3.42 20.57 -28.45
C ARG A 1060 -3.36 21.92 -27.75
N PHE A 1061 -2.45 22.76 -28.23
CA PHE A 1061 -2.37 24.16 -27.87
C PHE A 1061 -3.03 24.98 -28.97
N SER A 1062 -4.14 25.64 -28.65
CA SER A 1062 -4.82 26.60 -29.53
C SER A 1062 -4.69 27.99 -28.97
N ARG A 1063 -4.66 29.01 -29.85
CA ARG A 1063 -4.56 30.43 -29.49
C ARG A 1063 -3.28 30.74 -28.69
N LEU A 1064 -2.13 30.35 -29.24
CA LEU A 1064 -0.83 30.70 -28.68
C LEU A 1064 -0.34 32.04 -29.24
N PRO A 1065 0.48 32.80 -28.48
CA PRO A 1065 1.04 34.06 -28.95
C PRO A 1065 1.99 33.83 -30.14
N HIS A 1066 1.89 34.67 -31.18
CA HIS A 1066 2.63 34.45 -32.43
C HIS A 1066 4.07 34.96 -32.43
N ALA A 1067 4.32 36.06 -31.71
CA ALA A 1067 5.61 36.76 -31.68
C ALA A 1067 6.72 36.08 -30.84
N PRO A 1068 6.45 35.59 -29.60
CA PRO A 1068 7.49 35.10 -28.72
C PRO A 1068 8.01 33.73 -29.18
N LEU A 1069 9.24 33.45 -28.77
CA LEU A 1069 9.91 32.19 -29.06
C LEU A 1069 9.61 31.19 -27.94
N LEU A 1070 9.07 30.03 -28.32
CA LEU A 1070 8.62 28.97 -27.42
C LEU A 1070 9.56 27.76 -27.50
N SER A 1071 9.81 27.14 -26.36
CA SER A 1071 10.51 25.85 -26.27
C SER A 1071 9.58 24.78 -25.76
N LEU A 1072 9.58 23.62 -26.41
CA LEU A 1072 8.73 22.52 -26.03
C LEU A 1072 9.47 21.52 -25.15
N GLU A 1073 8.99 21.37 -23.92
CA GLU A 1073 9.49 20.38 -22.95
C GLU A 1073 8.42 19.30 -22.70
N LEU A 1074 8.86 18.06 -22.51
CA LEU A 1074 8.01 16.93 -22.15
C LEU A 1074 8.18 16.64 -20.67
N ARG A 1075 7.07 16.65 -19.92
CA ARG A 1075 7.02 16.24 -18.50
C ARG A 1075 6.45 14.82 -18.45
N THR A 1076 7.31 13.82 -18.50
CA THR A 1076 6.91 12.41 -18.43
C THR A 1076 7.17 11.83 -17.04
N PRO A 1077 6.53 10.69 -16.69
CA PRO A 1077 6.91 9.92 -15.51
C PRO A 1077 8.41 9.62 -15.48
N PRO A 1078 9.04 9.49 -14.29
CA PRO A 1078 10.49 9.36 -14.15
C PRO A 1078 11.05 8.05 -14.73
N ASN A 1079 10.22 7.01 -14.79
CA ASN A 1079 10.55 5.74 -15.42
C ASN A 1079 10.49 5.78 -16.96
N TRP A 1080 10.17 6.93 -17.56
CA TRP A 1080 10.01 7.06 -18.99
C TRP A 1080 11.22 7.66 -19.71
N LEU A 1081 11.74 6.97 -20.72
CA LEU A 1081 12.66 7.51 -21.72
C LEU A 1081 11.92 7.84 -23.03
N VAL A 1082 11.91 9.11 -23.43
CA VAL A 1082 11.20 9.57 -24.65
C VAL A 1082 12.15 10.28 -25.59
N GLU A 1083 12.03 9.99 -26.89
CA GLU A 1083 12.76 10.68 -27.94
C GLU A 1083 11.82 11.33 -28.98
N CYS A 1084 12.33 12.32 -29.71
CA CYS A 1084 11.63 12.87 -30.87
C CYS A 1084 11.90 12.04 -32.12
N VAL A 1085 10.86 11.66 -32.85
CA VAL A 1085 10.96 10.77 -34.02
C VAL A 1085 10.61 11.49 -35.31
N LYS A 1086 9.56 12.32 -35.27
CA LYS A 1086 9.14 13.13 -36.40
C LYS A 1086 8.81 14.53 -35.93
N SER A 1087 9.60 15.49 -36.39
CA SER A 1087 9.29 16.92 -36.33
C SER A 1087 9.84 17.56 -37.60
N VAL A 1088 9.06 18.47 -38.20
CA VAL A 1088 9.52 19.31 -39.32
C VAL A 1088 10.21 20.58 -38.82
N TYR A 1089 9.88 20.99 -37.58
CA TYR A 1089 10.33 22.23 -36.97
C TYR A 1089 11.27 21.96 -35.80
N ASP A 1090 12.13 22.94 -35.50
CA ASP A 1090 12.95 22.95 -34.30
C ASP A 1090 12.07 23.14 -33.07
N LEU A 1091 12.10 22.15 -32.17
CA LEU A 1091 11.25 22.11 -30.99
C LEU A 1091 11.76 23.02 -29.86
N ASP A 1092 13.05 23.38 -29.92
CA ASP A 1092 13.63 24.29 -28.96
C ASP A 1092 13.28 25.74 -29.34
N ASN A 1093 13.07 26.03 -30.63
CA ASN A 1093 12.85 27.40 -31.13
C ASN A 1093 11.59 27.50 -31.99
N ILE A 1094 10.43 27.34 -31.37
CA ILE A 1094 9.13 27.44 -32.04
C ILE A 1094 8.68 28.91 -32.04
N ARG A 1095 8.60 29.51 -33.24
CA ARG A 1095 8.01 30.84 -33.44
C ARG A 1095 6.86 30.76 -34.42
N LEU A 1096 5.63 30.93 -33.94
CA LEU A 1096 4.42 30.72 -34.74
C LEU A 1096 4.21 31.76 -35.85
N ALA A 1097 4.84 32.93 -35.74
CA ALA A 1097 4.90 33.90 -36.83
C ALA A 1097 5.54 33.31 -38.10
N ASP A 1098 6.58 32.50 -37.94
CA ASP A 1098 7.42 31.96 -39.04
C ASP A 1098 6.88 30.64 -39.61
N VAL A 1099 5.74 30.17 -39.12
CA VAL A 1099 5.15 28.87 -39.45
C VAL A 1099 3.91 29.04 -40.35
N GLU A 1100 3.89 28.42 -41.53
CA GLU A 1100 2.79 28.54 -42.51
C GLU A 1100 1.52 27.73 -42.15
N SER A 1101 1.62 26.68 -41.31
CA SER A 1101 0.49 25.81 -40.88
C SER A 1101 0.73 25.07 -39.54
N LEU A 1102 -0.24 24.32 -38.99
CA LEU A 1102 -0.14 23.63 -37.68
C LEU A 1102 1.17 22.86 -37.47
N VAL A 1103 1.80 23.03 -36.30
CA VAL A 1103 3.01 22.28 -35.91
C VAL A 1103 2.61 20.91 -35.37
N HIS A 1104 3.08 19.84 -36.03
CA HIS A 1104 2.86 18.44 -35.62
C HIS A 1104 4.16 17.79 -35.14
N ARG A 1105 4.15 17.15 -33.96
CA ARG A 1105 5.26 16.32 -33.44
C ARG A 1105 4.82 14.87 -33.18
N LEU A 1106 5.67 13.90 -33.54
CA LEU A 1106 5.64 12.52 -33.01
C LEU A 1106 6.87 12.23 -32.14
N GLY A 1107 6.66 11.71 -30.93
CA GLY A 1107 7.69 11.11 -30.08
C GLY A 1107 7.53 9.59 -29.92
N HIS A 1108 8.64 8.87 -29.68
CA HIS A 1108 8.64 7.45 -29.32
C HIS A 1108 9.15 7.23 -27.90
N TYR A 1109 8.60 6.21 -27.26
CA TYR A 1109 8.92 5.78 -25.91
C TYR A 1109 9.89 4.58 -25.88
N TYR A 1110 10.80 4.51 -24.91
CA TYR A 1110 11.73 3.42 -24.62
C TYR A 1110 11.46 2.87 -23.22
N TYR A 1111 11.32 1.54 -23.12
CA TYR A 1111 11.35 0.80 -21.86
C TYR A 1111 12.78 0.42 -21.51
#